data_AF-A0A925ZSX4-F1
#
_entry.id   AF-A0A925ZSX4-F1
#
_cell.length_a   1.000
_cell.length_b   1.000
_cell.length_c   1.000
_cell.angle_alpha   90.00
_cell.angle_beta   90.00
_cell.angle_gamma   90.00
#
_symmetry.space_group_name_H-M   'P 1'
#
loop_
_entity.id
_entity.type
_entity.pdbx_description
1 polymer ?
#
loop_
_entity_poly.entity_id
_entity_poly.type
_entity_poly.pdbx_seq_one_letter_code
_entity_poly.pdbx_strand_id
1 'polypeptide(L)'
;SGTAPNGDPVRELVLANAQSGAIALHFNQAAAGKQRLICDAKNQVDSDNNPNTNCDDAGERVRSEGQAASGNADIDLAYDYSGITYDFFQSRFGRDSIDGKGTPLISLVRYCTPTATCPYQNAFWNGRQMTYGAGFASADDVVAHELTHAVTQFSSNLFYYYQSGAINEALSDVFGEIIDLTDNRGNDAAGVRWQLGEDLPAEIGVIRDMRDPTLFGDPDRTGSSLYKGDALDNGGVHSNSGVANKAAFLMADGGSFNGQTISALGLEKTAQIFYRVNNALLTSGGDYQDLGDALGAACQSLVGSNGIVAANCAEVSKVVLATQMGATPTNAAVPADAPICASGQTRSDVFYDDMENPQSGRWASTLLAGPLAAWYYGSSTPIGPQIYATSGKNNLWGANIGGSPSQPAAPGDYALALTLPVAVPANAFLHFRHAYGFDSDEDGTYDGGVLEYSLNGVAWADAGPLFSENGYSGTIAAQGGNPLGGRSGFVGASKGYYASRLNLGTLAGKSVLFRFRIGTDPLFTGDGWFIDDLRVYTCGGVAGPTATTGPTATSGPAPTATSGPAPTATALPGTVPLVMFSTSGESVSESMGSVLLTVYLSRPAAQPVSVAYSAGSGTASDASDYTGASGTLAFAPGETSKMITVAIVNDRANEPNETLAITLSAPNGLALGPTTSATIVILDDDLTGASAASYRVYLPVIRKP
;
A
#
# COMPACT_ATOMS: atom_id res chain seq x y z
N SER A 1 -2.22 -4.80 -34.31
CA SER A 1 -0.81 -5.02 -34.71
C SER A 1 -0.10 -3.68 -34.71
N GLY A 2 0.99 -3.56 -33.96
CA GLY A 2 1.84 -2.37 -33.91
C GLY A 2 3.29 -2.73 -34.22
N THR A 3 4.18 -1.75 -34.12
CA THR A 3 5.64 -1.96 -34.13
C THR A 3 6.21 -1.41 -32.83
N ALA A 4 7.02 -2.21 -32.13
CA ALA A 4 7.72 -1.79 -30.93
C ALA A 4 8.82 -0.75 -31.26
N PRO A 5 9.37 -0.01 -30.27
CA PRO A 5 10.44 0.98 -30.50
C PRO A 5 11.71 0.41 -31.14
N ASN A 6 11.93 -0.91 -31.02
CA ASN A 6 13.03 -1.64 -31.67
C ASN A 6 12.69 -2.07 -33.13
N GLY A 7 11.49 -1.80 -33.62
CA GLY A 7 11.03 -2.12 -34.98
C GLY A 7 10.32 -3.47 -35.13
N ASP A 8 10.18 -4.25 -34.06
CA ASP A 8 9.57 -5.59 -34.15
C ASP A 8 8.03 -5.53 -34.22
N PRO A 9 7.40 -6.41 -35.02
CA PRO A 9 5.94 -6.46 -35.14
C PRO A 9 5.31 -6.96 -33.84
N VAL A 10 4.46 -6.14 -33.23
CA VAL A 10 3.60 -6.52 -32.10
C VAL A 10 2.35 -7.19 -32.67
N ARG A 11 2.17 -8.47 -32.36
CA ARG A 11 0.91 -9.19 -32.57
C ARG A 11 0.31 -9.56 -31.22
N GLU A 12 -1.00 -9.54 -31.14
CA GLU A 12 -1.74 -9.88 -29.92
C GLU A 12 -2.62 -11.07 -30.25
N LEU A 13 -2.59 -12.11 -29.41
CA LEU A 13 -3.55 -13.21 -29.49
C LEU A 13 -4.47 -13.14 -28.27
N VAL A 14 -5.76 -12.91 -28.54
CA VAL A 14 -6.83 -12.99 -27.54
C VAL A 14 -7.75 -14.15 -27.90
N LEU A 15 -7.83 -15.14 -27.02
CA LEU A 15 -8.87 -16.16 -27.04
C LEU A 15 -9.95 -15.76 -26.05
N ALA A 16 -11.03 -15.20 -26.58
CA ALA A 16 -12.22 -14.91 -25.81
C ALA A 16 -13.18 -16.11 -25.83
N ASN A 17 -13.71 -16.46 -24.67
CA ASN A 17 -14.84 -17.36 -24.58
C ASN A 17 -16.07 -16.67 -25.20
N ALA A 18 -16.57 -17.23 -26.30
CA ALA A 18 -17.63 -16.62 -27.10
C ALA A 18 -18.99 -16.46 -26.38
N GLN A 19 -19.21 -17.11 -25.22
CA GLN A 19 -20.47 -17.04 -24.48
C GLN A 19 -20.41 -16.12 -23.25
N SER A 20 -19.25 -16.04 -22.58
CA SER A 20 -19.08 -15.25 -21.36
C SER A 20 -18.32 -13.95 -21.57
N GLY A 21 -17.66 -13.78 -22.72
CA GLY A 21 -16.71 -12.68 -22.94
C GLY A 21 -15.42 -12.81 -22.13
N ALA A 22 -15.29 -13.84 -21.28
CA ALA A 22 -14.10 -14.08 -20.49
C ALA A 22 -12.92 -14.42 -21.39
N ILE A 23 -11.81 -13.71 -21.20
CA ILE A 23 -10.56 -13.99 -21.88
C ILE A 23 -9.98 -15.27 -21.29
N ALA A 24 -9.95 -16.34 -22.08
CA ALA A 24 -9.40 -17.63 -21.68
C ALA A 24 -7.88 -17.69 -21.84
N LEU A 25 -7.33 -16.94 -22.79
CA LEU A 25 -5.90 -16.80 -23.01
C LEU A 25 -5.62 -15.47 -23.71
N HIS A 26 -4.68 -14.70 -23.16
CA HIS A 26 -4.22 -13.46 -23.75
C HIS A 26 -2.71 -13.42 -23.68
N PHE A 27 -2.05 -13.32 -24.83
CA PHE A 27 -0.59 -13.16 -24.86
C PHE A 27 -0.15 -12.27 -26.01
N ASN A 28 0.83 -11.42 -25.68
CA ASN A 28 1.51 -10.55 -26.61
C ASN A 28 2.65 -11.31 -27.29
N GLN A 29 2.70 -11.26 -28.62
CA GLN A 29 3.79 -11.78 -29.45
C GLN A 29 4.74 -10.64 -29.84
N ALA A 30 5.11 -9.77 -28.90
CA ALA A 30 6.24 -8.87 -29.08
C ALA A 30 7.53 -9.65 -28.80
N ALA A 31 8.54 -9.52 -29.67
CA ALA A 31 9.87 -9.97 -29.32
C ALA A 31 10.40 -9.08 -28.17
N ALA A 32 10.39 -9.66 -26.97
CA ALA A 32 10.91 -9.19 -25.68
C ALA A 32 10.27 -7.93 -25.04
N GLY A 33 9.32 -8.12 -24.11
CA GLY A 33 8.98 -7.13 -23.07
C GLY A 33 10.07 -6.98 -22.00
N LYS A 34 10.94 -7.99 -21.86
CA LYS A 34 12.12 -7.94 -20.98
C LYS A 34 13.18 -7.02 -21.56
N GLN A 35 13.60 -6.02 -20.80
CA GLN A 35 14.73 -5.17 -21.14
C GLN A 35 15.67 -5.03 -19.94
N ARG A 36 16.87 -5.62 -20.03
CA ARG A 36 17.93 -5.48 -19.01
C ARG A 36 19.03 -4.55 -19.47
N LEU A 37 19.49 -3.68 -18.56
CA LEU A 37 20.58 -2.73 -18.76
C LEU A 37 21.57 -2.86 -17.60
N ILE A 38 22.79 -3.29 -17.89
CA ILE A 38 23.82 -3.50 -16.87
C ILE A 38 24.95 -2.50 -17.08
N CYS A 39 25.35 -1.84 -15.99
CA CYS A 39 26.47 -0.92 -15.93
C CYS A 39 27.45 -1.36 -14.84
N ASP A 40 28.65 -0.81 -14.89
CA ASP A 40 29.76 -1.30 -14.10
C ASP A 40 30.59 -0.14 -13.54
N ALA A 41 30.56 0.01 -12.22
CA ALA A 41 31.32 1.03 -11.50
C ALA A 41 32.80 0.67 -11.32
N LYS A 42 33.24 -0.53 -11.73
CA LYS A 42 34.66 -0.95 -11.79
C LYS A 42 35.40 -0.82 -10.46
N ASN A 43 34.70 -0.98 -9.33
CA ASN A 43 35.22 -0.76 -7.97
C ASN A 43 35.85 0.64 -7.82
N GLN A 44 35.33 1.63 -8.55
CA GLN A 44 35.71 3.03 -8.37
C GLN A 44 34.75 3.66 -7.39
N VAL A 45 35.31 4.48 -6.50
CA VAL A 45 34.51 5.27 -5.57
C VAL A 45 33.65 6.25 -6.36
N ASP A 46 32.36 6.21 -6.11
CA ASP A 46 31.35 7.07 -6.71
C ASP A 46 31.50 8.51 -6.21
N SER A 47 32.29 9.31 -6.92
CA SER A 47 32.72 10.64 -6.46
C SER A 47 31.61 11.70 -6.36
N ASP A 48 30.46 11.50 -7.03
CA ASP A 48 29.32 12.42 -6.96
C ASP A 48 28.27 11.98 -5.92
N ASN A 49 28.48 10.81 -5.29
CA ASN A 49 27.59 10.19 -4.31
C ASN A 49 26.16 9.97 -4.86
N ASN A 50 26.03 9.79 -6.17
CA ASN A 50 24.76 9.55 -6.84
C ASN A 50 24.84 8.28 -7.71
N PRO A 51 24.42 7.11 -7.18
CA PRO A 51 24.52 5.84 -7.90
C PRO A 51 23.67 5.76 -9.17
N ASN A 52 22.78 6.74 -9.41
CA ASN A 52 21.86 6.76 -10.54
C ASN A 52 22.49 7.25 -11.85
N THR A 53 23.60 7.98 -11.81
CA THR A 53 24.15 8.62 -13.03
C THR A 53 24.84 7.60 -13.94
N ASN A 54 25.46 6.57 -13.36
CA ASN A 54 26.33 5.60 -14.05
C ASN A 54 25.63 4.69 -15.08
N CYS A 55 24.31 4.79 -15.25
CA CYS A 55 23.53 4.04 -16.24
C CYS A 55 22.71 4.91 -17.21
N ASP A 56 22.75 6.23 -17.04
CA ASP A 56 21.97 7.17 -17.84
C ASP A 56 22.44 7.19 -19.30
N ASP A 57 23.76 7.18 -19.49
CA ASP A 57 24.37 7.22 -20.79
C ASP A 57 24.47 5.82 -21.40
N ALA A 58 23.99 5.66 -22.64
CA ALA A 58 24.07 4.40 -23.36
C ALA A 58 25.51 3.88 -23.53
N GLY A 59 26.52 4.76 -23.45
CA GLY A 59 27.93 4.43 -23.50
C GLY A 59 28.51 3.82 -22.22
N GLU A 60 27.80 3.92 -21.09
CA GLU A 60 28.22 3.35 -19.79
C GLU A 60 27.70 1.93 -19.57
N ARG A 61 26.74 1.51 -20.40
CA ARG A 61 26.17 0.15 -20.39
C ARG A 61 27.19 -0.84 -20.92
N VAL A 62 27.50 -1.83 -20.10
CA VAL A 62 28.47 -2.89 -20.41
C VAL A 62 27.80 -4.17 -20.93
N ARG A 63 26.51 -4.35 -20.64
CA ARG A 63 25.68 -5.42 -21.20
C ARG A 63 24.22 -4.96 -21.28
N SER A 64 23.54 -5.32 -22.35
CA SER A 64 22.12 -5.01 -22.58
C SER A 64 21.39 -6.21 -23.15
N GLU A 65 20.06 -6.17 -23.16
CA GLU A 65 19.21 -7.26 -23.65
C GLU A 65 19.70 -7.81 -25.01
N GLY A 66 19.87 -9.12 -25.09
CA GLY A 66 20.33 -9.84 -26.28
C GLY A 66 21.84 -9.81 -26.53
N GLN A 67 22.63 -9.07 -25.75
CA GLN A 67 24.09 -9.06 -25.88
C GLN A 67 24.75 -10.29 -25.24
N ALA A 68 25.85 -10.73 -25.85
CA ALA A 68 26.67 -11.82 -25.34
C ALA A 68 27.28 -11.50 -23.96
N ALA A 69 27.69 -12.55 -23.24
CA ALA A 69 28.38 -12.43 -21.96
C ALA A 69 29.62 -11.53 -22.05
N SER A 70 29.81 -10.72 -21.02
CA SER A 70 30.92 -9.76 -20.91
C SER A 70 32.24 -10.43 -20.50
N GLY A 71 32.16 -11.61 -19.86
CA GLY A 71 33.30 -12.32 -19.29
C GLY A 71 33.65 -11.85 -17.86
N ASN A 72 32.84 -10.97 -17.27
CA ASN A 72 32.93 -10.56 -15.88
C ASN A 72 31.75 -11.15 -15.10
N ALA A 73 32.03 -11.86 -14.00
CA ALA A 73 31.00 -12.58 -13.24
C ALA A 73 29.92 -11.65 -12.67
N ASP A 74 30.28 -10.51 -12.08
CA ASP A 74 29.29 -9.59 -11.49
C ASP A 74 28.31 -9.07 -12.56
N ILE A 75 28.83 -8.68 -13.73
CA ILE A 75 28.02 -8.20 -14.86
C ILE A 75 27.12 -9.32 -15.38
N ASP A 76 27.69 -10.51 -15.54
CA ASP A 76 27.00 -11.61 -16.19
C ASP A 76 25.94 -12.26 -15.31
N LEU A 77 26.18 -12.38 -14.01
CA LEU A 77 25.21 -12.89 -13.04
C LEU A 77 24.10 -11.88 -12.75
N ALA A 78 24.41 -10.58 -12.61
CA ALA A 78 23.36 -9.55 -12.51
C ALA A 78 22.44 -9.55 -13.74
N TYR A 79 22.99 -9.74 -14.94
CA TYR A 79 22.20 -9.88 -16.17
C TYR A 79 21.32 -11.14 -16.15
N ASP A 80 21.91 -12.30 -15.82
CA ASP A 80 21.21 -13.58 -15.87
C ASP A 80 20.09 -13.62 -14.81
N TYR A 81 20.40 -13.31 -13.56
CA TYR A 81 19.47 -13.39 -12.43
C TYR A 81 18.36 -12.36 -12.48
N SER A 82 18.62 -11.09 -12.86
CA SER A 82 17.53 -10.13 -13.11
C SER A 82 16.57 -10.61 -14.22
N GLY A 83 17.09 -11.38 -15.18
CA GLY A 83 16.28 -11.99 -16.23
C GLY A 83 15.42 -13.16 -15.73
N ILE A 84 15.97 -14.00 -14.85
CA ILE A 84 15.23 -15.10 -14.22
C ILE A 84 14.11 -14.54 -13.34
N THR A 85 14.40 -13.53 -12.54
CA THR A 85 13.41 -12.84 -11.70
C THR A 85 12.28 -12.23 -12.54
N TYR A 86 12.61 -11.56 -13.66
CA TYR A 86 11.57 -11.11 -14.61
C TYR A 86 10.69 -12.28 -15.08
N ASP A 87 11.30 -13.37 -15.52
CA ASP A 87 10.55 -14.52 -16.05
C ASP A 87 9.67 -15.16 -14.98
N PHE A 88 10.13 -15.19 -13.73
CA PHE A 88 9.34 -15.68 -12.61
C PHE A 88 8.05 -14.87 -12.44
N PHE A 89 8.16 -13.54 -12.32
CA PHE A 89 6.99 -12.67 -12.15
C PHE A 89 6.06 -12.68 -13.37
N GLN A 90 6.64 -12.67 -14.58
CA GLN A 90 5.88 -12.66 -15.83
C GLN A 90 5.14 -13.98 -16.05
N SER A 91 5.79 -15.13 -15.82
CA SER A 91 5.19 -16.45 -16.09
C SER A 91 4.16 -16.87 -15.04
N ARG A 92 4.35 -16.48 -13.78
CA ARG A 92 3.48 -16.92 -12.67
C ARG A 92 2.33 -15.95 -12.38
N PHE A 93 2.53 -14.67 -12.65
CA PHE A 93 1.56 -13.63 -12.28
C PHE A 93 1.13 -12.74 -13.44
N GLY A 94 1.73 -12.90 -14.62
CA GLY A 94 1.48 -12.02 -15.75
C GLY A 94 2.02 -10.61 -15.55
N ARG A 95 2.92 -10.38 -14.59
CA ARG A 95 3.49 -9.07 -14.29
C ARG A 95 4.65 -8.75 -15.25
N ASP A 96 4.49 -7.69 -16.03
CA ASP A 96 5.54 -7.21 -16.93
C ASP A 96 6.49 -6.27 -16.20
N SER A 97 7.63 -6.80 -15.74
CA SER A 97 8.67 -6.07 -15.00
C SER A 97 8.26 -5.53 -13.62
N ILE A 98 9.08 -4.64 -13.06
CA ILE A 98 8.95 -4.10 -11.69
C ILE A 98 7.67 -3.31 -11.46
N ASP A 99 7.08 -2.71 -12.49
CA ASP A 99 5.90 -1.85 -12.40
C ASP A 99 4.64 -2.42 -13.09
N GLY A 100 4.76 -3.61 -13.70
CA GLY A 100 3.71 -4.20 -14.52
C GLY A 100 3.52 -3.54 -15.88
N LYS A 101 4.42 -2.65 -16.30
CA LYS A 101 4.35 -1.89 -17.57
C LYS A 101 5.61 -2.03 -18.43
N GLY A 102 6.47 -2.99 -18.11
CA GLY A 102 7.69 -3.28 -18.88
C GLY A 102 8.83 -2.29 -18.63
N THR A 103 8.88 -1.62 -17.46
CA THR A 103 10.00 -0.74 -17.12
C THR A 103 11.34 -1.49 -17.22
N PRO A 104 12.40 -0.90 -17.83
CA PRO A 104 13.70 -1.57 -17.95
C PRO A 104 14.32 -1.90 -16.60
N LEU A 105 14.90 -3.09 -16.49
CA LEU A 105 15.65 -3.54 -15.33
C LEU A 105 17.08 -3.01 -15.41
N ILE A 106 17.42 -2.08 -14.53
CA ILE A 106 18.75 -1.44 -14.48
C ILE A 106 19.54 -2.05 -13.31
N SER A 107 20.78 -2.48 -13.57
CA SER A 107 21.70 -2.98 -12.55
C SER A 107 23.06 -2.32 -12.65
N LEU A 108 23.52 -1.73 -11.54
CA LEU A 108 24.89 -1.22 -11.39
C LEU A 108 25.70 -2.16 -10.52
N VAL A 109 26.75 -2.75 -11.07
CA VAL A 109 27.60 -3.70 -10.34
C VAL A 109 28.95 -3.11 -9.95
N ARG A 110 29.61 -3.73 -8.96
CA ARG A 110 30.94 -3.34 -8.46
C ARG A 110 30.97 -1.91 -7.96
N TYR A 111 29.87 -1.51 -7.31
CA TYR A 111 29.66 -0.19 -6.74
C TYR A 111 30.54 0.03 -5.51
N CYS A 112 31.03 1.27 -5.35
CA CYS A 112 31.71 1.72 -4.14
C CYS A 112 31.22 3.12 -3.77
N THR A 113 30.63 3.24 -2.58
CA THR A 113 30.21 4.54 -2.02
C THR A 113 31.41 5.34 -1.46
N PRO A 114 31.35 6.68 -1.44
CA PRO A 114 32.36 7.54 -0.79
C PRO A 114 32.65 7.26 0.67
N THR A 115 31.69 6.71 1.41
CA THR A 115 31.73 6.63 2.88
C THR A 115 32.09 5.26 3.42
N ALA A 116 32.04 4.22 2.59
CA ALA A 116 32.32 2.84 2.99
C ALA A 116 33.62 2.32 2.36
N THR A 117 34.14 1.23 2.94
CA THR A 117 35.32 0.56 2.39
C THR A 117 34.95 -0.09 1.05
N CYS A 118 35.81 0.08 0.04
CA CYS A 118 35.68 -0.53 -1.27
C CYS A 118 36.52 -1.84 -1.32
N PRO A 119 35.98 -2.99 -1.76
CA PRO A 119 34.65 -3.18 -2.34
C PRO A 119 33.51 -3.03 -1.32
N TYR A 120 32.42 -2.37 -1.75
CA TYR A 120 31.25 -2.15 -0.91
C TYR A 120 30.61 -3.48 -0.50
N GLN A 121 30.25 -3.60 0.78
CA GLN A 121 29.71 -4.82 1.37
C GLN A 121 28.19 -4.74 1.52
N ASN A 122 27.49 -4.36 0.45
CA ASN A 122 26.02 -4.40 0.42
C ASN A 122 25.46 -4.41 -1.02
N ALA A 123 24.16 -4.71 -1.12
CA ALA A 123 23.32 -4.46 -2.28
C ALA A 123 22.11 -3.60 -1.87
N PHE A 124 21.45 -2.94 -2.83
CA PHE A 124 20.23 -2.17 -2.56
C PHE A 124 19.45 -1.83 -3.85
N TRP A 125 18.13 -1.72 -3.72
CA TRP A 125 17.25 -0.95 -4.61
C TRP A 125 17.15 0.51 -4.15
N ASN A 126 17.34 1.46 -5.07
CA ASN A 126 17.37 2.89 -4.73
C ASN A 126 16.15 3.70 -5.23
N GLY A 127 15.07 3.01 -5.59
CA GLY A 127 13.90 3.64 -6.20
C GLY A 127 13.95 3.72 -7.73
N ARG A 128 15.09 3.35 -8.34
CA ARG A 128 15.31 3.41 -9.79
C ARG A 128 16.04 2.20 -10.37
N GLN A 129 17.07 1.72 -9.70
CA GLN A 129 17.91 0.61 -10.15
C GLN A 129 18.36 -0.26 -8.99
N MET A 130 18.72 -1.50 -9.29
CA MET A 130 19.43 -2.37 -8.35
C MET A 130 20.93 -2.03 -8.40
N THR A 131 21.58 -1.98 -7.24
CA THR A 131 22.99 -1.65 -7.11
C THR A 131 23.69 -2.67 -6.23
N TYR A 132 24.84 -3.17 -6.67
CA TYR A 132 25.55 -4.27 -6.03
C TYR A 132 27.01 -3.91 -5.78
N GLY A 133 27.49 -4.14 -4.56
CA GLY A 133 28.91 -4.28 -4.29
C GLY A 133 29.53 -5.44 -5.08
N ALA A 134 30.85 -5.49 -5.19
CA ALA A 134 31.51 -6.61 -5.89
C ALA A 134 31.20 -7.93 -5.19
N GLY A 135 30.80 -8.95 -5.96
CA GLY A 135 30.41 -10.26 -5.46
C GLY A 135 28.94 -10.37 -5.03
N PHE A 136 28.21 -9.27 -4.81
CA PHE A 136 26.81 -9.37 -4.34
C PHE A 136 25.85 -9.88 -5.40
N ALA A 137 26.18 -9.72 -6.68
CA ALA A 137 25.40 -10.29 -7.78
C ALA A 137 25.63 -11.80 -7.95
N SER A 138 26.46 -12.45 -7.13
CA SER A 138 26.69 -13.90 -7.22
C SER A 138 25.56 -14.74 -6.64
N ALA A 139 24.73 -14.14 -5.78
CA ALA A 139 23.59 -14.79 -5.16
C ALA A 139 22.30 -14.35 -5.88
N ASP A 140 21.59 -15.33 -6.44
CA ASP A 140 20.32 -15.21 -7.18
C ASP A 140 19.21 -14.69 -6.27
N ASP A 141 19.11 -15.24 -5.05
CA ASP A 141 18.18 -14.80 -4.02
C ASP A 141 18.36 -13.30 -3.69
N VAL A 142 19.61 -12.80 -3.59
CA VAL A 142 19.94 -11.38 -3.37
C VAL A 142 19.52 -10.54 -4.57
N VAL A 143 19.83 -10.95 -5.80
CA VAL A 143 19.40 -10.20 -7.01
C VAL A 143 17.87 -10.14 -7.10
N ALA A 144 17.19 -11.25 -6.79
CA ALA A 144 15.73 -11.33 -6.76
C ALA A 144 15.12 -10.53 -5.60
N HIS A 145 15.76 -10.50 -4.44
CA HIS A 145 15.40 -9.68 -3.27
C HIS A 145 15.42 -8.19 -3.65
N GLU A 146 16.52 -7.69 -4.21
CA GLU A 146 16.63 -6.27 -4.60
C GLU A 146 15.59 -5.87 -5.64
N LEU A 147 15.34 -6.72 -6.63
CA LEU A 147 14.32 -6.45 -7.63
C LEU A 147 12.91 -6.51 -7.03
N THR A 148 12.69 -7.34 -6.01
CA THR A 148 11.39 -7.42 -5.33
C THR A 148 11.07 -6.18 -4.52
N HIS A 149 12.06 -5.45 -3.97
CA HIS A 149 11.79 -4.12 -3.40
C HIS A 149 11.15 -3.18 -4.43
N ALA A 150 11.61 -3.22 -5.68
CA ALA A 150 10.98 -2.45 -6.76
C ALA A 150 9.54 -2.91 -7.03
N VAL A 151 9.29 -4.23 -7.05
CA VAL A 151 7.93 -4.78 -7.17
C VAL A 151 7.04 -4.27 -6.04
N THR A 152 7.52 -4.26 -4.80
CA THR A 152 6.80 -3.75 -3.63
C THR A 152 6.51 -2.26 -3.76
N GLN A 153 7.47 -1.44 -4.18
CA GLN A 153 7.28 0.00 -4.42
C GLN A 153 6.14 0.27 -5.41
N PHE A 154 6.06 -0.48 -6.51
CA PHE A 154 4.99 -0.34 -7.51
C PHE A 154 3.76 -1.22 -7.23
N SER A 155 3.60 -1.68 -5.98
CA SER A 155 2.48 -2.52 -5.53
C SER A 155 1.88 -1.95 -4.24
N SER A 156 2.12 -2.57 -3.08
CA SER A 156 1.67 -2.09 -1.77
C SER A 156 2.36 -0.80 -1.33
N ASN A 157 3.53 -0.51 -1.89
CA ASN A 157 4.37 0.64 -1.54
C ASN A 157 4.67 0.73 -0.04
N LEU A 158 4.86 -0.42 0.63
CA LEU A 158 5.15 -0.50 2.06
C LEU A 158 6.26 0.47 2.48
N PHE A 159 5.90 1.38 3.38
CA PHE A 159 6.82 2.37 3.89
C PHE A 159 7.90 1.69 4.72
N TYR A 160 9.16 2.04 4.47
CA TYR A 160 10.33 1.31 4.97
C TYR A 160 10.68 1.68 6.43
N TYR A 161 9.74 1.35 7.33
CA TYR A 161 9.75 1.76 8.74
C TYR A 161 9.03 0.72 9.60
N TYR A 162 9.64 0.32 10.73
CA TYR A 162 9.10 -0.64 11.70
C TYR A 162 8.39 -1.83 11.03
N GLN A 163 7.12 -2.10 11.34
CA GLN A 163 6.41 -3.28 10.83
C GLN A 163 6.21 -3.25 9.31
N SER A 164 5.86 -2.10 8.72
CA SER A 164 5.67 -2.02 7.26
C SER A 164 6.99 -2.25 6.52
N GLY A 165 8.11 -1.75 7.06
CA GLY A 165 9.44 -2.02 6.53
C GLY A 165 9.87 -3.48 6.71
N ALA A 166 9.58 -4.08 7.86
CA ALA A 166 9.86 -5.49 8.10
C ALA A 166 9.07 -6.43 7.17
N ILE A 167 7.85 -6.06 6.80
CA ILE A 167 7.05 -6.77 5.80
C ILE A 167 7.63 -6.53 4.40
N ASN A 168 8.13 -5.32 4.10
CA ASN A 168 8.80 -5.01 2.84
C ASN A 168 10.03 -5.92 2.64
N GLU A 169 10.91 -5.98 3.64
CA GLU A 169 12.07 -6.89 3.69
C GLU A 169 11.65 -8.35 3.53
N ALA A 170 10.65 -8.79 4.29
CA ALA A 170 10.20 -10.18 4.21
C ALA A 170 9.60 -10.53 2.84
N LEU A 171 8.90 -9.61 2.18
CA LEU A 171 8.42 -9.85 0.82
C LEU A 171 9.60 -10.05 -0.14
N SER A 172 10.66 -9.26 -0.01
CA SER A 172 11.88 -9.42 -0.80
C SER A 172 12.57 -10.75 -0.53
N ASP A 173 12.69 -11.18 0.73
CA ASP A 173 13.21 -12.50 1.09
C ASP A 173 12.33 -13.64 0.54
N VAL A 174 11.01 -13.52 0.67
CA VAL A 174 10.06 -14.55 0.22
C VAL A 174 10.14 -14.79 -1.28
N PHE A 175 10.17 -13.73 -2.08
CA PHE A 175 10.30 -13.89 -3.52
C PHE A 175 11.73 -14.23 -3.93
N GLY A 176 12.74 -13.68 -3.26
CA GLY A 176 14.15 -14.01 -3.46
C GLY A 176 14.40 -15.51 -3.34
N GLU A 177 14.07 -16.05 -2.17
CA GLU A 177 14.22 -17.47 -1.86
C GLU A 177 13.35 -18.37 -2.75
N ILE A 178 12.09 -18.02 -3.01
CA ILE A 178 11.25 -18.87 -3.88
C ILE A 178 11.81 -18.90 -5.32
N ILE A 179 12.39 -17.79 -5.80
CA ILE A 179 13.01 -17.73 -7.13
C ILE A 179 14.24 -18.62 -7.17
N ASP A 180 15.16 -18.45 -6.21
CA ASP A 180 16.36 -19.27 -6.05
C ASP A 180 16.00 -20.77 -6.06
N LEU A 181 15.13 -21.20 -5.13
CA LEU A 181 14.65 -22.59 -5.01
C LEU A 181 13.95 -23.17 -6.25
N THR A 182 13.67 -22.37 -7.28
CA THR A 182 12.98 -22.82 -8.50
C THR A 182 13.75 -22.58 -9.79
N ASP A 183 14.87 -21.86 -9.76
CA ASP A 183 15.60 -21.51 -10.98
C ASP A 183 16.68 -22.54 -11.38
N ASN A 184 17.05 -23.43 -10.45
CA ASN A 184 18.09 -24.47 -10.58
C ASN A 184 19.49 -23.88 -10.84
N ARG A 185 19.77 -22.70 -10.27
CA ARG A 185 21.08 -22.07 -10.18
C ARG A 185 21.55 -22.14 -8.72
N GLY A 186 22.57 -21.36 -8.39
CA GLY A 186 23.08 -21.31 -7.02
C GLY A 186 23.36 -22.65 -6.33
N ASN A 187 23.25 -22.62 -5.02
CA ASN A 187 23.39 -23.73 -4.11
C ASN A 187 22.06 -24.04 -3.41
N ASP A 188 21.15 -24.72 -4.11
CA ASP A 188 19.87 -25.18 -3.56
C ASP A 188 19.94 -26.41 -2.62
N ALA A 189 21.10 -26.73 -2.04
CA ALA A 189 21.26 -27.98 -1.29
C ALA A 189 20.29 -28.02 -0.09
N ALA A 190 19.79 -29.21 0.26
CA ALA A 190 18.81 -29.37 1.35
C ALA A 190 19.26 -28.80 2.72
N GLY A 191 20.57 -28.62 2.92
CA GLY A 191 21.16 -28.03 4.12
C GLY A 191 21.14 -26.50 4.16
N VAL A 192 20.97 -25.84 3.01
CA VAL A 192 20.92 -24.38 2.89
C VAL A 192 19.57 -23.86 2.40
N ARG A 193 18.67 -24.73 1.93
CA ARG A 193 17.26 -24.37 1.65
C ARG A 193 16.65 -23.51 2.77
N TRP A 194 16.12 -22.34 2.43
CA TRP A 194 15.61 -21.27 3.29
C TRP A 194 16.68 -20.38 3.95
N GLN A 195 17.91 -20.37 3.43
CA GLN A 195 18.97 -19.44 3.83
C GLN A 195 19.11 -18.35 2.77
N LEU A 196 19.29 -17.11 3.20
CA LEU A 196 19.51 -16.00 2.27
C LEU A 196 21.00 -15.68 2.19
N GLY A 197 21.53 -15.59 0.97
CA GLY A 197 22.90 -15.18 0.67
C GLY A 197 23.93 -16.31 0.80
N GLU A 198 23.53 -17.57 0.77
CA GLU A 198 24.41 -18.73 0.79
C GLU A 198 25.40 -18.80 -0.39
N ASP A 199 25.05 -18.16 -1.51
CA ASP A 199 25.91 -18.03 -2.70
C ASP A 199 26.73 -16.74 -2.74
N LEU A 200 26.64 -15.92 -1.70
CA LEU A 200 27.55 -14.80 -1.54
C LEU A 200 28.99 -15.28 -1.31
N PRO A 201 29.99 -14.41 -1.57
CA PRO A 201 31.37 -14.69 -1.22
C PRO A 201 31.51 -15.23 0.21
N ALA A 202 32.36 -16.23 0.41
CA ALA A 202 32.47 -16.98 1.66
C ALA A 202 32.83 -16.08 2.88
N GLU A 203 33.40 -14.91 2.63
CA GLU A 203 33.70 -13.91 3.66
C GLU A 203 32.44 -13.20 4.20
N ILE A 204 31.34 -13.20 3.42
CA ILE A 204 30.02 -12.67 3.79
C ILE A 204 29.14 -13.83 4.25
N GLY A 205 28.91 -14.81 3.36
CA GLY A 205 28.07 -15.98 3.60
C GLY A 205 26.60 -15.64 3.87
N VAL A 206 25.91 -16.60 4.49
CA VAL A 206 24.48 -16.52 4.82
C VAL A 206 24.19 -15.34 5.76
N ILE A 207 23.17 -14.56 5.42
CA ILE A 207 22.76 -13.35 6.15
C ILE A 207 21.52 -13.61 7.02
N ARG A 208 20.58 -14.45 6.54
CA ARG A 208 19.34 -14.79 7.25
C ARG A 208 18.95 -16.25 7.03
N ASP A 209 18.11 -16.78 7.91
CA ASP A 209 17.51 -18.11 7.76
C ASP A 209 15.99 -18.00 7.98
N MET A 210 15.20 -18.19 6.93
CA MET A 210 13.73 -18.09 7.00
C MET A 210 13.10 -19.26 7.75
N ARG A 211 13.80 -20.41 7.81
CA ARG A 211 13.32 -21.58 8.54
C ARG A 211 13.52 -21.40 10.04
N ASP A 212 14.65 -20.88 10.49
CA ASP A 212 14.92 -20.56 11.88
C ASP A 212 15.62 -19.19 12.01
N PRO A 213 14.83 -18.09 11.97
CA PRO A 213 15.37 -16.73 12.08
C PRO A 213 16.20 -16.50 13.35
N THR A 214 15.94 -17.29 14.40
CA THR A 214 16.61 -17.13 15.68
C THR A 214 18.10 -17.47 15.64
N LEU A 215 18.56 -18.20 14.61
CA LEU A 215 19.97 -18.50 14.37
C LEU A 215 20.80 -17.23 14.09
N PHE A 216 20.17 -16.19 13.55
CA PHE A 216 20.78 -14.90 13.25
C PHE A 216 20.34 -13.79 14.22
N GLY A 217 19.62 -14.16 15.29
CA GLY A 217 19.15 -13.21 16.30
C GLY A 217 17.85 -12.50 15.94
N ASP A 218 17.15 -12.99 14.92
CA ASP A 218 15.90 -12.43 14.42
C ASP A 218 14.66 -13.11 15.04
N PRO A 219 13.55 -12.39 15.26
CA PRO A 219 12.30 -12.98 15.73
C PRO A 219 11.65 -13.92 14.71
N ASP A 220 11.17 -15.06 15.20
CA ASP A 220 10.37 -16.04 14.44
C ASP A 220 8.84 -15.82 14.56
N ARG A 221 8.44 -14.85 15.40
CA ARG A 221 7.06 -14.43 15.69
C ARG A 221 7.04 -13.05 16.35
N THR A 222 5.94 -12.31 16.26
CA THR A 222 5.81 -10.96 16.87
C THR A 222 6.01 -10.97 18.39
N GLY A 223 5.58 -12.04 19.07
CA GLY A 223 5.76 -12.25 20.50
C GLY A 223 7.14 -12.80 20.90
N SER A 224 8.12 -12.81 20.00
CA SER A 224 9.49 -13.23 20.31
C SER A 224 10.19 -12.18 21.18
N SER A 225 11.01 -12.63 22.13
CA SER A 225 11.91 -11.75 22.88
C SER A 225 13.00 -11.11 22.02
N LEU A 226 13.25 -11.64 20.82
CA LEU A 226 14.21 -11.12 19.85
C LEU A 226 13.65 -9.95 19.02
N TYR A 227 12.34 -9.71 19.09
CA TYR A 227 11.69 -8.63 18.33
C TYR A 227 12.34 -7.28 18.65
N LYS A 228 12.73 -6.51 17.63
CA LYS A 228 13.39 -5.22 17.79
C LYS A 228 12.36 -4.09 17.86
N GLY A 229 12.57 -3.14 18.77
CA GLY A 229 11.66 -2.01 18.95
C GLY A 229 12.34 -0.68 19.22
N ASP A 230 13.66 -0.65 19.11
CA ASP A 230 14.47 0.57 19.03
C ASP A 230 14.43 1.14 17.59
N ALA A 231 14.99 2.33 17.40
CA ALA A 231 14.98 3.02 16.11
C ALA A 231 16.11 2.60 15.17
N LEU A 232 17.04 1.74 15.59
CA LEU A 232 18.08 1.24 14.70
C LEU A 232 17.45 0.45 13.57
N ASP A 233 18.13 0.41 12.43
CA ASP A 233 17.67 -0.37 11.29
C ASP A 233 16.22 -0.02 10.89
N ASN A 234 15.90 1.29 10.89
CA ASN A 234 14.57 1.81 10.61
C ASN A 234 13.44 1.20 11.47
N GLY A 235 13.73 0.80 12.71
CA GLY A 235 12.78 0.06 13.54
C GLY A 235 12.94 -1.46 13.48
N GLY A 236 14.14 -1.93 13.13
CA GLY A 236 14.49 -3.34 12.98
C GLY A 236 13.85 -4.01 11.77
N VAL A 237 13.81 -3.35 10.61
CA VAL A 237 13.17 -3.88 9.40
C VAL A 237 13.79 -5.20 8.95
N HIS A 238 15.12 -5.33 8.95
CA HIS A 238 15.80 -6.56 8.51
C HIS A 238 15.71 -7.67 9.55
N SER A 239 15.65 -7.33 10.85
CA SER A 239 15.47 -8.34 11.89
C SER A 239 14.02 -8.81 11.98
N ASN A 240 13.07 -7.89 12.07
CA ASN A 240 11.68 -8.23 12.31
C ASN A 240 11.04 -8.96 11.11
N SER A 241 11.61 -8.85 9.90
CA SER A 241 11.23 -9.63 8.71
C SER A 241 11.16 -11.14 8.98
N GLY A 242 11.97 -11.64 9.91
CA GLY A 242 11.97 -13.02 10.40
C GLY A 242 10.58 -13.58 10.72
N VAL A 243 9.63 -12.75 11.17
CA VAL A 243 8.24 -13.15 11.45
C VAL A 243 7.51 -13.60 10.18
N ALA A 244 7.62 -12.84 9.10
CA ALA A 244 6.99 -13.18 7.82
C ALA A 244 7.81 -14.20 7.02
N ASN A 245 9.14 -14.20 7.18
CA ASN A 245 10.01 -15.23 6.64
C ASN A 245 9.65 -16.61 7.19
N LYS A 246 9.49 -16.72 8.51
CA LYS A 246 9.03 -17.93 9.18
C LYS A 246 7.65 -18.36 8.69
N ALA A 247 6.75 -17.41 8.44
CA ALA A 247 5.43 -17.69 7.92
C ALA A 247 5.49 -18.31 6.51
N ALA A 248 6.31 -17.75 5.62
CA ALA A 248 6.48 -18.25 4.26
C ALA A 248 7.10 -19.66 4.22
N PHE A 249 8.14 -19.90 5.03
CA PHE A 249 8.69 -21.25 5.23
C PHE A 249 7.60 -22.25 5.65
N LEU A 250 6.82 -21.92 6.69
CA LEU A 250 5.77 -22.80 7.21
C LEU A 250 4.64 -23.02 6.19
N MET A 251 4.29 -22.01 5.39
CA MET A 251 3.32 -22.17 4.31
C MET A 251 3.85 -23.11 3.23
N ALA A 252 5.10 -22.92 2.79
CA ALA A 252 5.66 -23.70 1.69
C ALA A 252 5.98 -25.15 2.10
N ASP A 253 6.70 -25.36 3.19
CA ASP A 253 7.25 -26.66 3.57
C ASP A 253 6.48 -27.33 4.73
N GLY A 254 5.57 -26.61 5.39
CA GLY A 254 4.85 -27.12 6.56
C GLY A 254 5.74 -27.26 7.79
N GLY A 255 5.19 -27.86 8.85
CA GLY A 255 5.95 -28.11 10.07
C GLY A 255 5.10 -28.00 11.33
N SER A 256 5.76 -28.08 12.49
CA SER A 256 5.13 -27.80 13.78
C SER A 256 5.83 -26.61 14.44
N PHE A 257 5.07 -25.57 14.75
CA PHE A 257 5.60 -24.35 15.34
C PHE A 257 4.54 -23.71 16.24
N ASN A 258 4.96 -23.28 17.43
CA ASN A 258 4.12 -22.55 18.39
C ASN A 258 2.72 -23.16 18.62
N GLY A 259 2.66 -24.49 18.81
CA GLY A 259 1.41 -25.22 19.07
C GLY A 259 0.54 -25.49 17.84
N GLN A 260 0.98 -25.10 16.64
CA GLN A 260 0.30 -25.38 15.38
C GLN A 260 1.04 -26.47 14.60
N THR A 261 0.29 -27.39 13.98
CA THR A 261 0.82 -28.35 12.99
C THR A 261 0.24 -28.00 11.63
N ILE A 262 1.12 -27.65 10.71
CA ILE A 262 0.83 -27.03 9.42
C ILE A 262 1.22 -28.00 8.32
N SER A 263 0.27 -28.29 7.42
CA SER A 263 0.54 -29.05 6.21
C SER A 263 1.08 -28.13 5.12
N ALA A 264 2.10 -28.58 4.41
CA ALA A 264 2.72 -27.84 3.31
C ALA A 264 1.72 -27.48 2.20
N LEU A 265 1.75 -26.22 1.74
CA LEU A 265 1.05 -25.78 0.53
C LEU A 265 1.92 -25.98 -0.72
N GLY A 266 3.25 -25.92 -0.56
CA GLY A 266 4.24 -25.87 -1.63
C GLY A 266 4.54 -24.45 -2.12
N LEU A 267 5.75 -24.27 -2.69
CA LEU A 267 6.30 -22.98 -3.12
C LEU A 267 5.35 -22.18 -4.03
N GLU A 268 4.77 -22.82 -5.05
CA GLU A 268 3.90 -22.14 -6.03
C GLU A 268 2.65 -21.51 -5.40
N LYS A 269 1.99 -22.20 -4.46
CA LYS A 269 0.80 -21.65 -3.79
C LYS A 269 1.17 -20.55 -2.83
N THR A 270 2.29 -20.70 -2.11
CA THR A 270 2.84 -19.66 -1.24
C THR A 270 3.12 -18.39 -2.04
N ALA A 271 3.81 -18.51 -3.18
CA ALA A 271 4.12 -17.38 -4.06
C ALA A 271 2.84 -16.66 -4.56
N GLN A 272 1.81 -17.40 -4.98
CA GLN A 272 0.52 -16.83 -5.41
C GLN A 272 -0.18 -16.04 -4.29
N ILE A 273 -0.15 -16.55 -3.06
CA ILE A 273 -0.78 -15.90 -1.91
C ILE A 273 -0.01 -14.62 -1.56
N PHE A 274 1.31 -14.68 -1.40
CA PHE A 274 2.13 -13.50 -1.09
C PHE A 274 2.08 -12.45 -2.21
N TYR A 275 2.00 -12.87 -3.48
CA TYR A 275 1.86 -11.94 -4.60
C TYR A 275 0.52 -11.21 -4.52
N ARG A 276 -0.58 -11.92 -4.24
CA ARG A 276 -1.90 -11.31 -4.09
C ARG A 276 -1.97 -10.33 -2.92
N VAL A 277 -1.25 -10.63 -1.83
CA VAL A 277 -1.08 -9.74 -0.66
C VAL A 277 -0.37 -8.45 -1.08
N ASN A 278 0.84 -8.56 -1.64
CA ASN A 278 1.66 -7.40 -2.00
C ASN A 278 1.00 -6.56 -3.11
N ASN A 279 0.46 -7.21 -4.14
CA ASN A 279 -0.03 -6.51 -5.32
C ASN A 279 -1.38 -5.81 -5.12
N ALA A 280 -2.21 -6.26 -4.17
CA ALA A 280 -3.60 -5.81 -4.16
C ALA A 280 -4.36 -5.94 -2.83
N LEU A 281 -3.69 -6.14 -1.68
CA LEU A 281 -4.36 -6.12 -0.38
C LEU A 281 -3.67 -5.21 0.64
N LEU A 282 -2.34 -5.22 0.70
CA LEU A 282 -1.61 -4.31 1.59
C LEU A 282 -1.57 -2.89 1.04
N THR A 283 -1.57 -1.93 1.95
CA THR A 283 -1.25 -0.53 1.71
C THR A 283 0.14 -0.22 2.26
N SER A 284 0.63 1.00 2.03
CA SER A 284 1.96 1.42 2.47
C SER A 284 2.10 1.42 4.00
N GLY A 285 0.96 1.58 4.70
CA GLY A 285 0.75 1.58 6.14
C GLY A 285 0.70 0.21 6.83
N GLY A 286 0.70 -0.89 6.06
CA GLY A 286 0.34 -2.21 6.58
C GLY A 286 1.26 -2.72 7.70
N ASP A 287 0.67 -3.26 8.76
CA ASP A 287 1.38 -3.90 9.87
C ASP A 287 1.25 -5.45 9.87
N TYR A 288 1.76 -6.15 10.89
CA TYR A 288 1.66 -7.61 10.92
C TYR A 288 0.23 -8.12 11.10
N GLN A 289 -0.66 -7.38 11.75
CA GLN A 289 -2.07 -7.73 11.83
C GLN A 289 -2.69 -7.64 10.43
N ASP A 290 -2.40 -6.56 9.69
CA ASP A 290 -2.83 -6.39 8.29
C ASP A 290 -2.28 -7.50 7.39
N LEU A 291 -1.00 -7.88 7.54
CA LEU A 291 -0.42 -9.02 6.80
C LEU A 291 -1.14 -10.33 7.13
N GLY A 292 -1.39 -10.60 8.42
CA GLY A 292 -2.10 -11.81 8.85
C GLY A 292 -3.50 -11.91 8.24
N ASP A 293 -4.24 -10.81 8.25
CA ASP A 293 -5.57 -10.72 7.63
C ASP A 293 -5.51 -10.82 6.10
N ALA A 294 -4.53 -10.15 5.48
CA ALA A 294 -4.31 -10.16 4.05
C ALA A 294 -3.92 -11.55 3.53
N LEU A 295 -3.10 -12.32 4.25
CA LEU A 295 -2.75 -13.71 3.89
C LEU A 295 -4.01 -14.59 3.84
N GLY A 296 -4.88 -14.46 4.85
CA GLY A 296 -6.16 -15.15 4.89
C GLY A 296 -7.07 -14.75 3.72
N ALA A 297 -7.24 -13.44 3.50
CA ALA A 297 -8.07 -12.90 2.43
C ALA A 297 -7.55 -13.27 1.02
N ALA A 298 -6.22 -13.20 0.82
CA ALA A 298 -5.56 -13.60 -0.41
C ALA A 298 -5.83 -15.07 -0.72
N CYS A 299 -5.59 -15.96 0.25
CA CYS A 299 -5.86 -17.38 0.06
C CYS A 299 -7.32 -17.64 -0.31
N GLN A 300 -8.26 -17.04 0.43
CA GLN A 300 -9.69 -17.22 0.16
C GLN A 300 -10.06 -16.71 -1.24
N SER A 301 -9.52 -15.57 -1.66
CA SER A 301 -9.77 -15.01 -3.00
C SER A 301 -9.24 -15.89 -4.14
N LEU A 302 -8.26 -16.75 -3.85
CA LEU A 302 -7.61 -17.64 -4.81
C LEU A 302 -8.17 -19.07 -4.80
N VAL A 303 -9.15 -19.40 -3.94
CA VAL A 303 -9.77 -20.73 -3.91
C VAL A 303 -10.39 -21.06 -5.27
N GLY A 304 -9.98 -22.20 -5.83
CA GLY A 304 -10.38 -22.64 -7.18
C GLY A 304 -9.40 -22.26 -8.29
N SER A 305 -8.36 -21.48 -7.97
CA SER A 305 -7.30 -21.05 -8.89
C SER A 305 -5.94 -21.58 -8.42
N ASN A 306 -5.00 -21.82 -9.34
CA ASN A 306 -3.62 -22.22 -9.02
C ASN A 306 -3.49 -23.42 -8.05
N GLY A 307 -4.48 -24.33 -8.06
CA GLY A 307 -4.53 -25.48 -7.16
C GLY A 307 -4.78 -25.14 -5.68
N ILE A 308 -5.16 -23.90 -5.36
CA ILE A 308 -5.53 -23.47 -4.02
C ILE A 308 -6.97 -23.91 -3.72
N VAL A 309 -7.15 -24.58 -2.58
CA VAL A 309 -8.46 -25.03 -2.09
C VAL A 309 -8.70 -24.52 -0.67
N ALA A 310 -9.95 -24.56 -0.20
CA ALA A 310 -10.32 -24.08 1.14
C ALA A 310 -9.48 -24.70 2.28
N ALA A 311 -9.06 -25.96 2.13
CA ALA A 311 -8.17 -26.60 3.09
C ALA A 311 -6.79 -25.93 3.18
N ASN A 312 -6.27 -25.37 2.09
CA ASN A 312 -5.02 -24.61 2.13
C ASN A 312 -5.17 -23.35 2.98
N CYS A 313 -6.32 -22.67 2.91
CA CYS A 313 -6.54 -21.45 3.70
C CYS A 313 -6.69 -21.73 5.19
N ALA A 314 -7.17 -22.92 5.57
CA ALA A 314 -7.12 -23.36 6.96
C ALA A 314 -5.66 -23.50 7.47
N GLU A 315 -4.75 -23.96 6.62
CA GLU A 315 -3.32 -24.03 6.97
C GLU A 315 -2.68 -22.63 7.03
N VAL A 316 -3.06 -21.69 6.14
CA VAL A 316 -2.64 -20.28 6.24
C VAL A 316 -3.08 -19.66 7.57
N SER A 317 -4.32 -19.90 8.01
CA SER A 317 -4.79 -19.42 9.32
C SER A 317 -3.95 -19.98 10.48
N LYS A 318 -3.51 -21.24 10.41
CA LYS A 318 -2.60 -21.81 11.41
C LYS A 318 -1.24 -21.13 11.39
N VAL A 319 -0.69 -20.82 10.20
CA VAL A 319 0.58 -20.09 10.08
C VAL A 319 0.50 -18.74 10.77
N VAL A 320 -0.54 -17.95 10.47
CA VAL A 320 -0.77 -16.63 11.09
C VAL A 320 -0.86 -16.72 12.61
N LEU A 321 -1.53 -17.76 13.14
CA LEU A 321 -1.57 -18.02 14.58
C LEU A 321 -0.20 -18.43 15.14
N ALA A 322 0.56 -19.25 14.40
CA ALA A 322 1.85 -19.75 14.83
C ALA A 322 2.91 -18.63 14.93
N THR A 323 2.92 -17.70 13.97
CA THR A 323 3.81 -16.52 13.94
C THR A 323 3.25 -15.32 14.71
N GLN A 324 2.06 -15.46 15.29
CA GLN A 324 1.43 -14.48 16.17
C GLN A 324 1.20 -13.10 15.51
N MET A 325 1.00 -13.07 14.19
CA MET A 325 0.89 -11.81 13.43
C MET A 325 -0.15 -10.82 13.97
N GLY A 326 -1.21 -11.29 14.65
CA GLY A 326 -2.19 -10.42 15.32
C GLY A 326 -1.92 -10.06 16.79
N ALA A 327 -0.75 -10.39 17.33
CA ALA A 327 -0.37 -10.06 18.69
C ALA A 327 0.49 -8.79 18.74
N THR A 328 0.37 -8.02 19.82
CA THR A 328 1.24 -6.86 20.07
C THR A 328 2.70 -7.31 20.19
N PRO A 329 3.63 -6.70 19.45
CA PRO A 329 5.05 -7.04 19.53
C PRO A 329 5.64 -6.81 20.94
N THR A 330 6.47 -7.75 21.42
CA THR A 330 6.94 -7.77 22.82
C THR A 330 7.80 -6.57 23.21
N ASN A 331 8.60 -6.02 22.29
CA ASN A 331 9.51 -4.88 22.54
C ASN A 331 9.16 -3.62 21.73
N ALA A 332 8.12 -3.67 20.91
CA ALA A 332 7.72 -2.60 20.00
C ALA A 332 6.21 -2.36 20.04
N ALA A 333 5.65 -2.29 21.25
CA ALA A 333 4.22 -2.12 21.42
C ALA A 333 3.74 -0.77 20.84
N VAL A 334 2.78 -0.86 19.92
CA VAL A 334 2.00 0.27 19.41
C VAL A 334 0.65 0.27 20.17
N PRO A 335 0.09 1.43 20.53
CA PRO A 335 -1.26 1.49 21.10
C PRO A 335 -2.27 0.76 20.19
N ALA A 336 -3.20 0.02 20.79
CA ALA A 336 -4.31 -0.55 20.04
C ALA A 336 -5.16 0.58 19.42
N ASP A 337 -5.69 0.33 18.23
CA ASP A 337 -6.55 1.30 17.54
C ASP A 337 -7.72 1.75 18.42
N ALA A 338 -7.92 3.07 18.50
CA ALA A 338 -9.08 3.62 19.19
C ALA A 338 -10.38 3.08 18.55
N PRO A 339 -11.29 2.49 19.34
CA PRO A 339 -12.51 1.89 18.81
C PRO A 339 -13.43 2.96 18.19
N ILE A 340 -14.09 2.61 17.10
CA ILE A 340 -15.09 3.49 16.46
C ILE A 340 -16.36 3.55 17.32
N CYS A 341 -17.22 2.53 17.23
CA CYS A 341 -18.41 2.41 18.06
C CYS A 341 -18.36 1.13 18.88
N ALA A 342 -19.09 1.08 19.99
CA ALA A 342 -19.20 -0.15 20.76
C ALA A 342 -19.88 -1.25 19.94
N SER A 343 -19.59 -2.51 20.26
CA SER A 343 -20.21 -3.65 19.58
C SER A 343 -21.74 -3.54 19.58
N GLY A 344 -22.36 -3.74 18.41
CA GLY A 344 -23.80 -3.59 18.19
C GLY A 344 -24.29 -2.16 17.90
N GLN A 345 -23.43 -1.13 18.01
CA GLN A 345 -23.77 0.24 17.59
C GLN A 345 -23.44 0.47 16.12
N THR A 346 -24.18 1.38 15.47
CA THR A 346 -23.92 1.78 14.09
C THR A 346 -23.27 3.16 14.04
N ARG A 347 -22.21 3.27 13.23
CA ARG A 347 -21.52 4.53 12.91
C ARG A 347 -22.36 5.34 11.91
N SER A 348 -22.47 6.65 12.13
CA SER A 348 -22.96 7.60 11.12
C SER A 348 -21.98 8.75 11.00
N ASP A 349 -21.33 8.87 9.85
CA ASP A 349 -20.36 9.94 9.59
C ASP A 349 -21.08 11.26 9.27
N VAL A 350 -20.61 12.33 9.90
CA VAL A 350 -20.95 13.72 9.63
C VAL A 350 -19.93 14.33 8.66
N PHE A 351 -18.68 13.90 8.80
CA PHE A 351 -17.56 14.24 7.93
C PHE A 351 -16.66 13.01 7.81
N TYR A 352 -16.13 12.76 6.62
CA TYR A 352 -15.11 11.75 6.36
C TYR A 352 -14.19 12.22 5.24
N ASP A 353 -12.90 11.99 5.43
CA ASP A 353 -11.85 12.20 4.46
C ASP A 353 -10.80 11.09 4.60
N ASP A 354 -10.62 10.32 3.52
CA ASP A 354 -9.59 9.29 3.37
C ASP A 354 -8.28 9.87 2.81
N MET A 355 -8.21 11.18 2.57
CA MET A 355 -7.03 11.89 2.07
C MET A 355 -6.59 11.49 0.66
N GLU A 356 -7.44 10.80 -0.10
CA GLU A 356 -7.14 10.32 -1.45
C GLU A 356 -7.32 11.37 -2.55
N ASN A 357 -7.89 12.53 -2.22
CA ASN A 357 -8.14 13.60 -3.17
C ASN A 357 -7.36 14.89 -2.80
N PRO A 358 -6.12 15.04 -3.30
CA PRO A 358 -5.31 16.25 -3.13
C PRO A 358 -5.99 17.54 -3.61
N GLN A 359 -6.88 17.43 -4.59
CA GLN A 359 -7.62 18.54 -5.19
C GLN A 359 -8.92 18.86 -4.45
N SER A 360 -9.23 18.16 -3.35
CA SER A 360 -10.48 18.34 -2.60
C SER A 360 -10.69 19.76 -2.05
N GLY A 361 -9.59 20.50 -1.84
CA GLY A 361 -9.62 21.83 -1.21
C GLY A 361 -10.10 21.82 0.24
N ARG A 362 -10.19 20.65 0.87
CA ARG A 362 -10.68 20.48 2.25
C ARG A 362 -9.67 20.88 3.31
N TRP A 363 -8.39 20.95 2.95
CA TRP A 363 -7.28 21.21 3.86
C TRP A 363 -6.44 22.38 3.37
N ALA A 364 -6.11 23.29 4.28
CA ALA A 364 -5.26 24.44 4.02
C ALA A 364 -4.03 24.44 4.94
N SER A 365 -2.86 24.41 4.32
CA SER A 365 -1.56 24.55 5.00
C SER A 365 -1.31 26.03 5.33
N THR A 366 -0.82 26.32 6.54
CA THR A 366 -0.50 27.66 7.02
C THR A 366 0.86 27.65 7.72
N LEU A 367 1.75 28.53 7.29
CA LEU A 367 2.99 28.86 7.98
C LEU A 367 2.70 29.87 9.09
N LEU A 368 2.82 29.46 10.35
CA LEU A 368 2.61 30.34 11.51
C LEU A 368 3.92 31.03 11.91
N ALA A 369 5.03 30.28 11.91
CA ALA A 369 6.38 30.79 12.10
C ALA A 369 7.41 29.86 11.42
N GLY A 370 8.59 30.37 11.11
CA GLY A 370 9.66 29.62 10.45
C GLY A 370 9.73 29.87 8.94
N PRO A 371 10.63 29.17 8.23
CA PRO A 371 10.99 29.53 6.86
C PRO A 371 10.12 28.88 5.76
N LEU A 372 9.44 27.75 6.02
CA LEU A 372 8.79 26.95 4.97
C LEU A 372 7.47 26.34 5.42
N ALA A 373 6.46 26.27 4.55
CA ALA A 373 5.25 25.49 4.82
C ALA A 373 5.60 23.98 4.88
N ALA A 374 5.08 23.24 5.86
CA ALA A 374 5.49 21.85 6.11
C ALA A 374 4.41 20.80 5.88
N TRP A 375 3.17 21.16 5.51
CA TRP A 375 2.11 20.18 5.25
C TRP A 375 1.84 19.99 3.77
N TYR A 376 1.82 18.73 3.34
CA TYR A 376 1.65 18.29 1.96
C TYR A 376 0.70 17.10 1.87
N TYR A 377 0.14 16.87 0.68
CA TYR A 377 -0.33 15.53 0.33
C TYR A 377 0.89 14.66 0.02
N GLY A 378 0.95 13.45 0.57
CA GLY A 378 2.12 12.57 0.51
C GLY A 378 2.60 12.28 -0.91
N SER A 379 1.70 12.23 -1.90
CA SER A 379 2.06 12.01 -3.31
C SER A 379 2.84 13.15 -3.96
N SER A 380 2.81 14.36 -3.41
CA SER A 380 3.40 15.55 -4.01
C SER A 380 4.11 16.41 -2.96
N THR A 381 5.40 16.12 -2.72
CA THR A 381 6.24 16.87 -1.78
C THR A 381 7.52 17.38 -2.45
N PRO A 382 8.21 18.39 -1.87
CA PRO A 382 9.48 18.90 -2.41
C PRO A 382 10.63 17.88 -2.41
N ILE A 383 10.53 16.80 -1.64
CA ILE A 383 11.57 15.78 -1.48
C ILE A 383 11.19 14.42 -2.10
N GLY A 384 10.16 14.43 -2.96
CA GLY A 384 9.57 13.20 -3.53
C GLY A 384 8.43 12.65 -2.68
N PRO A 385 7.73 11.59 -3.15
CA PRO A 385 6.56 11.07 -2.46
C PRO A 385 6.86 10.58 -1.04
N GLN A 386 6.06 11.01 -0.07
CA GLN A 386 6.08 10.60 1.33
C GLN A 386 4.76 9.89 1.66
N ILE A 387 4.64 8.65 1.15
CA ILE A 387 3.41 7.87 1.20
C ILE A 387 3.54 6.81 2.30
N TYR A 388 2.79 7.01 3.38
CA TYR A 388 2.59 6.04 4.44
C TYR A 388 1.11 6.11 4.83
N ALA A 389 0.30 5.26 4.21
CA ALA A 389 -1.15 5.38 4.16
C ALA A 389 -1.78 4.04 4.55
N THR A 390 -2.80 4.11 5.38
CA THR A 390 -3.53 2.94 5.85
C THR A 390 -4.72 2.58 4.97
N SER A 391 -5.15 3.52 4.14
CA SER A 391 -6.13 3.33 3.10
C SER A 391 -5.59 3.91 1.78
N GLY A 392 -6.13 3.43 0.66
CA GLY A 392 -5.78 3.96 -0.67
C GLY A 392 -4.27 4.06 -0.96
N LYS A 393 -3.85 5.21 -1.48
CA LYS A 393 -2.48 5.50 -1.95
C LYS A 393 -1.93 6.83 -1.43
N ASN A 394 -2.69 7.58 -0.66
CA ASN A 394 -2.32 8.91 -0.20
C ASN A 394 -2.57 9.09 1.30
N ASN A 395 -1.90 10.10 1.85
CA ASN A 395 -2.08 10.57 3.20
C ASN A 395 -1.77 12.08 3.20
N LEU A 396 -2.10 12.76 4.30
CA LEU A 396 -1.49 14.06 4.59
C LEU A 396 -0.18 13.83 5.35
N TRP A 397 0.84 14.61 5.02
CA TRP A 397 2.17 14.53 5.61
C TRP A 397 2.62 15.90 6.10
N GLY A 398 2.91 15.99 7.39
CA GLY A 398 3.51 17.13 8.04
C GLY A 398 5.00 16.88 8.22
N ALA A 399 5.81 17.55 7.41
CA ALA A 399 7.24 17.39 7.36
C ALA A 399 7.93 17.81 8.65
N ASN A 400 8.85 16.97 9.11
CA ASN A 400 9.81 17.31 10.16
C ASN A 400 11.24 17.40 9.59
N ILE A 401 11.43 18.34 8.66
CA ILE A 401 12.67 18.49 7.90
C ILE A 401 13.48 19.68 8.42
N GLY A 402 14.71 19.40 8.85
CA GLY A 402 15.73 20.33 9.32
C GLY A 402 17.09 20.05 8.69
N GLY A 403 17.93 21.06 8.48
CA GLY A 403 19.37 20.83 8.28
C GLY A 403 19.89 20.41 6.90
N SER A 404 19.11 20.49 5.81
CA SER A 404 19.69 20.39 4.45
C SER A 404 20.36 21.72 4.03
N PRO A 405 21.43 21.71 3.21
CA PRO A 405 21.95 22.92 2.56
C PRO A 405 20.90 23.72 1.77
N SER A 406 19.85 23.05 1.28
CA SER A 406 18.70 23.69 0.60
C SER A 406 17.55 24.10 1.53
N GLN A 407 17.57 23.67 2.80
CA GLN A 407 16.54 23.97 3.82
C GLN A 407 17.21 24.25 5.17
N PRO A 408 17.64 25.50 5.41
CA PRO A 408 18.41 25.83 6.61
C PRO A 408 17.57 25.58 7.88
N ALA A 409 18.21 24.89 8.81
CA ALA A 409 17.81 24.66 10.19
C ALA A 409 17.26 25.92 10.87
N ALA A 410 15.95 25.98 11.10
CA ALA A 410 15.29 27.05 11.86
C ALA A 410 14.05 26.49 12.57
N PRO A 411 13.68 27.00 13.77
CA PRO A 411 12.46 26.60 14.43
C PRO A 411 11.22 26.86 13.56
N GLY A 412 10.29 25.93 13.60
CA GLY A 412 9.16 25.86 12.70
C GLY A 412 7.82 25.73 13.42
N ASP A 413 6.77 26.30 12.84
CA ASP A 413 5.41 26.20 13.35
C ASP A 413 4.41 26.18 12.19
N TYR A 414 3.81 25.02 11.97
CA TYR A 414 3.11 24.70 10.73
C TYR A 414 1.77 24.07 11.04
N ALA A 415 0.70 24.63 10.46
CA ALA A 415 -0.65 24.16 10.68
C ALA A 415 -1.30 23.65 9.40
N LEU A 416 -2.17 22.65 9.54
CA LEU A 416 -3.04 22.12 8.50
C LEU A 416 -4.46 22.14 9.02
N ALA A 417 -5.28 23.05 8.51
CA ALA A 417 -6.64 23.26 8.98
C ALA A 417 -7.66 22.80 7.95
N LEU A 418 -8.80 22.30 8.43
CA LEU A 418 -10.00 22.19 7.60
C LEU A 418 -10.34 23.57 7.02
N THR A 419 -10.81 23.62 5.78
CA THR A 419 -11.23 24.87 5.12
C THR A 419 -12.69 25.22 5.41
N LEU A 420 -13.51 24.22 5.78
CA LEU A 420 -14.91 24.38 6.14
C LEU A 420 -15.18 23.80 7.53
N PRO A 421 -15.97 24.49 8.38
CA PRO A 421 -16.30 23.99 9.71
C PRO A 421 -17.26 22.80 9.62
N VAL A 422 -17.05 21.80 10.48
CA VAL A 422 -17.93 20.64 10.64
C VAL A 422 -18.97 20.94 11.72
N ALA A 423 -20.25 20.74 11.41
CA ALA A 423 -21.30 20.80 12.41
C ALA A 423 -21.19 19.58 13.34
N VAL A 424 -21.09 19.79 14.65
CA VAL A 424 -20.89 18.72 15.64
C VAL A 424 -22.23 18.33 16.27
N PRO A 425 -22.79 17.13 15.99
CA PRO A 425 -24.00 16.66 16.67
C PRO A 425 -23.77 16.33 18.14
N ALA A 426 -24.86 16.09 18.87
CA ALA A 426 -24.76 15.46 20.19
C ALA A 426 -24.16 14.05 20.07
N ASN A 427 -23.35 13.64 21.04
CA ASN A 427 -22.68 12.34 21.09
C ASN A 427 -21.75 12.06 19.89
N ALA A 428 -21.11 13.11 19.37
CA ALA A 428 -20.15 12.99 18.29
C ALA A 428 -18.73 12.72 18.79
N PHE A 429 -17.96 12.04 17.95
CA PHE A 429 -16.55 11.75 18.12
C PHE A 429 -15.78 12.23 16.91
N LEU A 430 -14.52 12.63 17.12
CA LEU A 430 -13.52 12.75 16.05
C LEU A 430 -12.60 11.54 16.15
N HIS A 431 -12.28 10.92 15.02
CA HIS A 431 -11.36 9.80 14.93
C HIS A 431 -10.48 9.96 13.69
N PHE A 432 -9.22 9.57 13.80
CA PHE A 432 -8.24 9.65 12.72
C PHE A 432 -7.15 8.62 12.96
N ARG A 433 -6.56 8.12 11.87
CA ARG A 433 -5.36 7.29 11.92
C ARG A 433 -4.14 8.16 11.72
N HIS A 434 -3.07 7.87 12.45
CA HIS A 434 -1.83 8.60 12.30
C HIS A 434 -0.63 7.74 12.67
N ALA A 435 0.50 8.08 12.04
CA ALA A 435 1.83 7.66 12.44
C ALA A 435 2.71 8.90 12.49
N TYR A 436 3.65 8.94 13.41
CA TYR A 436 4.63 10.03 13.52
C TYR A 436 6.00 9.53 13.99
N GLY A 437 7.03 10.24 13.54
CA GLY A 437 8.43 10.11 13.95
C GLY A 437 9.00 11.51 14.10
N PHE A 438 8.92 12.06 15.30
CA PHE A 438 9.45 13.38 15.65
C PHE A 438 10.86 13.26 16.23
N ASP A 439 11.67 14.31 16.09
CA ASP A 439 13.02 14.34 16.66
C ASP A 439 12.98 14.13 18.17
N SER A 440 13.75 13.14 18.62
CA SER A 440 13.84 12.73 20.01
C SER A 440 15.06 11.84 20.23
N ASP A 441 15.59 11.90 21.44
CA ASP A 441 16.68 11.05 21.92
C ASP A 441 16.47 10.69 23.40
N GLU A 442 17.51 10.21 24.06
CA GLU A 442 17.47 9.88 25.49
C GLU A 442 17.29 11.13 26.39
N ASP A 443 17.62 12.32 25.89
CA ASP A 443 17.66 13.57 26.63
C ASP A 443 16.40 14.45 26.39
N GLY A 444 15.61 14.19 25.35
CA GLY A 444 14.44 15.00 25.06
C GLY A 444 13.56 14.57 23.88
N THR A 445 12.45 15.31 23.74
CA THR A 445 11.49 15.20 22.63
C THR A 445 11.34 16.56 21.98
N TYR A 446 12.29 16.87 21.09
CA TYR A 446 12.54 18.22 20.60
C TYR A 446 11.42 18.74 19.70
N ASP A 447 10.78 17.83 18.97
CA ASP A 447 9.68 18.13 18.06
C ASP A 447 8.38 17.45 18.49
N GLY A 448 7.27 17.97 17.97
CA GLY A 448 5.99 17.33 18.21
C GLY A 448 4.78 17.96 17.54
N GLY A 449 3.69 17.24 17.64
CA GLY A 449 2.40 17.57 17.03
C GLY A 449 1.30 17.80 18.05
N VAL A 450 0.42 18.76 17.78
CA VAL A 450 -0.80 19.01 18.55
C VAL A 450 -2.02 19.06 17.64
N LEU A 451 -3.18 18.75 18.19
CA LEU A 451 -4.48 18.93 17.55
C LEU A 451 -5.20 20.12 18.19
N GLU A 452 -5.75 21.00 17.38
CA GLU A 452 -6.46 22.19 17.85
C GLU A 452 -7.83 22.30 17.16
N TYR A 453 -8.74 23.02 17.81
CA TYR A 453 -10.07 23.30 17.26
C TYR A 453 -10.43 24.78 17.41
N SER A 454 -11.32 25.27 16.54
CA SER A 454 -11.81 26.64 16.60
C SER A 454 -13.34 26.71 16.48
N LEU A 455 -13.94 27.52 17.35
CA LEU A 455 -15.35 27.89 17.29
C LEU A 455 -15.45 29.21 16.50
N ASN A 456 -15.97 29.14 15.27
CA ASN A 456 -16.10 30.28 14.35
C ASN A 456 -14.80 30.82 13.73
N GLY A 457 -13.69 30.10 13.80
CA GLY A 457 -12.47 30.38 13.01
C GLY A 457 -11.59 31.55 13.47
N VAL A 458 -11.78 32.05 14.70
CA VAL A 458 -11.04 33.24 15.18
C VAL A 458 -10.01 32.91 16.28
N ALA A 459 -10.32 31.99 17.20
CA ALA A 459 -9.40 31.53 18.24
C ALA A 459 -9.25 30.01 18.20
N TRP A 460 -8.01 29.52 18.23
CA TRP A 460 -7.70 28.09 18.28
C TRP A 460 -7.47 27.66 19.73
N ALA A 461 -8.15 26.59 20.14
CA ALA A 461 -8.03 25.96 21.44
C ALA A 461 -7.37 24.58 21.30
N ASP A 462 -6.63 24.17 22.33
CA ASP A 462 -6.01 22.84 22.39
C ASP A 462 -7.08 21.74 22.51
N ALA A 463 -7.01 20.72 21.65
CA ALA A 463 -7.93 19.59 21.65
C ALA A 463 -7.50 18.46 22.62
N GLY A 464 -6.32 18.57 23.24
CA GLY A 464 -5.76 17.65 24.23
C GLY A 464 -6.78 17.16 25.28
N PRO A 465 -7.53 18.07 25.94
CA PRO A 465 -8.54 17.69 26.93
C PRO A 465 -9.75 16.91 26.38
N LEU A 466 -9.91 16.83 25.05
CA LEU A 466 -11.03 16.14 24.41
C LEU A 466 -10.68 14.69 24.03
N PHE A 467 -9.41 14.28 24.07
CA PHE A 467 -9.04 12.90 23.78
C PHE A 467 -9.69 11.94 24.78
N SER A 468 -10.38 10.95 24.24
CA SER A 468 -10.96 9.83 24.99
C SER A 468 -10.11 8.57 24.91
N GLU A 469 -9.34 8.42 23.83
CA GLU A 469 -8.45 7.29 23.56
C GLU A 469 -7.21 7.81 22.83
N ASN A 470 -6.04 7.25 23.17
CA ASN A 470 -4.75 7.50 22.52
C ASN A 470 -4.42 8.99 22.28
N GLY A 471 -4.54 9.82 23.33
CA GLY A 471 -4.18 11.24 23.28
C GLY A 471 -2.67 11.50 23.30
N TYR A 472 -2.29 12.75 23.58
CA TYR A 472 -0.89 13.20 23.62
C TYR A 472 0.03 12.28 24.46
N SER A 473 1.22 12.00 23.92
CA SER A 473 2.17 11.04 24.47
C SER A 473 3.24 11.66 25.37
N GLY A 474 3.36 12.99 25.40
CA GLY A 474 4.36 13.66 26.22
C GLY A 474 4.31 15.19 26.12
N THR A 475 5.45 15.82 26.36
CA THR A 475 5.61 17.28 26.38
C THR A 475 6.68 17.67 25.37
N ILE A 476 6.34 18.58 24.45
CA ILE A 476 7.27 19.10 23.44
C ILE A 476 8.36 19.91 24.15
N ALA A 477 9.61 19.61 23.88
CA ALA A 477 10.74 20.27 24.52
C ALA A 477 10.80 21.76 24.12
N ALA A 478 11.25 22.62 25.04
CA ALA A 478 11.48 24.04 24.74
C ALA A 478 12.90 24.31 24.24
N GLN A 479 13.78 23.31 24.35
CA GLN A 479 15.11 23.28 23.75
C GLN A 479 15.03 23.57 22.25
N GLY A 480 16.12 24.10 21.68
CA GLY A 480 16.18 24.46 20.26
C GLY A 480 15.29 25.65 19.84
N GLY A 481 14.44 26.16 20.74
CA GLY A 481 13.53 27.27 20.43
C GLY A 481 12.24 26.83 19.74
N ASN A 482 11.82 25.56 19.91
CA ASN A 482 10.57 25.05 19.36
C ASN A 482 9.38 25.95 19.76
N PRO A 483 8.61 26.50 18.79
CA PRO A 483 7.48 27.40 19.07
C PRO A 483 6.33 26.77 19.87
N LEU A 484 6.25 25.43 19.93
CA LEU A 484 5.28 24.69 20.73
C LEU A 484 5.86 24.19 22.06
N GLY A 485 7.10 24.55 22.38
CA GLY A 485 7.81 24.10 23.57
C GLY A 485 7.03 24.31 24.87
N GLY A 486 7.00 23.27 25.71
CA GLY A 486 6.28 23.23 26.98
C GLY A 486 4.81 22.79 26.89
N ARG A 487 4.26 22.61 25.68
CA ARG A 487 2.92 22.05 25.49
C ARG A 487 2.93 20.53 25.59
N SER A 488 1.85 19.96 26.09
CA SER A 488 1.59 18.53 25.86
C SER A 488 1.26 18.30 24.39
N GLY A 489 1.77 17.22 23.82
CA GLY A 489 1.61 16.88 22.41
C GLY A 489 1.96 15.41 22.11
N PHE A 490 1.79 15.04 20.85
CA PHE A 490 2.39 13.83 20.30
C PHE A 490 3.87 14.09 20.09
N VAL A 491 4.70 13.26 20.70
CA VAL A 491 6.17 13.37 20.70
C VAL A 491 6.82 12.02 20.53
N GLY A 492 8.07 12.01 20.06
CA GLY A 492 8.85 10.81 19.79
C GLY A 492 8.34 10.05 18.57
N ALA A 493 8.43 8.72 18.62
CA ALA A 493 7.98 7.83 17.54
C ALA A 493 6.76 7.01 17.94
N SER A 494 5.77 6.97 17.05
CA SER A 494 4.57 6.13 17.13
C SER A 494 4.85 4.64 16.84
N LYS A 495 5.97 4.32 16.17
CA LYS A 495 6.38 2.97 15.76
C LYS A 495 5.43 2.27 14.78
N GLY A 496 4.55 3.04 14.14
CA GLY A 496 3.55 2.56 13.19
C GLY A 496 2.24 3.32 13.33
N TYR A 497 1.27 2.96 12.49
CA TYR A 497 -0.06 3.54 12.56
C TYR A 497 -0.83 3.04 13.78
N TYR A 498 -1.54 3.97 14.42
CA TYR A 498 -2.67 3.65 15.27
C TYR A 498 -3.75 4.72 15.12
N ALA A 499 -4.90 4.51 15.74
CA ALA A 499 -6.01 5.45 15.69
C ALA A 499 -6.22 6.19 17.02
N SER A 500 -6.54 7.48 16.92
CA SER A 500 -6.86 8.35 18.05
C SER A 500 -8.34 8.74 18.04
N ARG A 501 -8.95 8.96 19.22
CA ARG A 501 -10.37 9.37 19.31
C ARG A 501 -10.62 10.47 20.34
N LEU A 502 -11.34 11.52 19.93
CA LEU A 502 -11.82 12.59 20.78
C LEU A 502 -13.32 12.47 21.02
N ASN A 503 -13.77 12.79 22.24
CA ASN A 503 -15.17 13.00 22.57
C ASN A 503 -15.54 14.47 22.37
N LEU A 504 -16.42 14.75 21.39
CA LEU A 504 -16.82 16.11 21.03
C LEU A 504 -18.08 16.58 21.76
N GLY A 505 -18.53 15.87 22.79
CA GLY A 505 -19.79 16.17 23.50
C GLY A 505 -19.86 17.59 24.06
N THR A 506 -18.74 18.16 24.51
CA THR A 506 -18.64 19.54 24.99
C THR A 506 -18.78 20.58 23.87
N LEU A 507 -18.62 20.16 22.61
CA LEU A 507 -18.75 20.98 21.40
C LEU A 507 -20.07 20.74 20.65
N ALA A 508 -20.99 19.95 21.21
CA ALA A 508 -22.27 19.63 20.57
C ALA A 508 -23.07 20.89 20.23
N GLY A 509 -23.64 20.90 19.02
CA GLY A 509 -24.41 22.03 18.47
C GLY A 509 -23.55 23.20 17.97
N LYS A 510 -22.22 23.05 17.90
CA LYS A 510 -21.31 24.06 17.34
C LYS A 510 -20.83 23.64 15.95
N SER A 511 -20.41 24.63 15.16
CA SER A 511 -19.64 24.43 13.94
C SER A 511 -18.16 24.61 14.26
N VAL A 512 -17.36 23.59 14.01
CA VAL A 512 -15.98 23.47 14.52
C VAL A 512 -15.01 23.28 13.37
N LEU A 513 -13.95 24.08 13.33
CA LEU A 513 -12.78 23.80 12.50
C LEU A 513 -11.77 23.00 13.33
N PHE A 514 -11.14 22.02 12.71
CA PHE A 514 -10.02 21.27 13.29
C PHE A 514 -8.74 21.59 12.54
N ARG A 515 -7.60 21.60 13.24
CA ARG A 515 -6.28 21.68 12.60
C ARG A 515 -5.25 20.82 13.31
N PHE A 516 -4.39 20.19 12.52
CA PHE A 516 -3.15 19.61 12.99
C PHE A 516 -2.07 20.68 12.97
N ARG A 517 -1.13 20.62 13.92
CA ARG A 517 -0.04 21.59 14.02
C ARG A 517 1.23 20.90 14.47
N ILE A 518 2.35 21.19 13.81
CA ILE A 518 3.67 20.67 14.16
C ILE A 518 4.55 21.85 14.58
N GLY A 519 5.27 21.66 15.67
CA GLY A 519 6.36 22.53 16.10
C GLY A 519 7.67 21.80 15.91
N THR A 520 8.61 22.44 15.23
CA THR A 520 9.95 21.90 15.00
C THR A 520 11.02 22.81 15.60
N ASP A 521 12.15 22.24 15.96
CA ASP A 521 13.38 22.95 16.28
C ASP A 521 14.33 22.95 15.05
N PRO A 522 15.53 23.56 15.14
CA PRO A 522 16.49 23.61 14.03
C PRO A 522 17.43 22.38 13.96
N LEU A 523 17.35 21.43 14.88
CA LEU A 523 18.30 20.34 15.02
C LEU A 523 17.68 19.02 14.56
N PHE A 524 18.44 18.24 13.80
CA PHE A 524 18.05 16.93 13.30
C PHE A 524 16.70 16.92 12.53
N THR A 525 16.30 15.75 12.02
CA THR A 525 15.04 15.59 11.28
C THR A 525 14.36 14.33 11.74
N GLY A 526 13.06 14.24 11.49
CA GLY A 526 12.31 12.99 11.62
C GLY A 526 11.43 12.74 10.41
N ASP A 527 10.76 11.60 10.40
CA ASP A 527 9.80 11.24 9.36
C ASP A 527 8.59 12.19 9.34
N GLY A 528 8.34 12.90 10.44
CA GLY A 528 7.24 13.86 10.56
C GLY A 528 5.94 13.20 10.98
N TRP A 529 4.81 13.71 10.49
CA TRP A 529 3.48 13.29 10.91
C TRP A 529 2.60 12.91 9.71
N PHE A 530 2.20 11.65 9.65
CA PHE A 530 1.28 11.11 8.66
C PHE A 530 -0.13 11.05 9.25
N ILE A 531 -1.11 11.59 8.51
CA ILE A 531 -2.53 11.59 8.88
C ILE A 531 -3.35 10.94 7.77
N ASP A 532 -4.24 10.05 8.16
CA ASP A 532 -5.14 9.32 7.27
C ASP A 532 -6.51 9.09 7.94
N ASP A 533 -7.52 8.78 7.13
CA ASP A 533 -8.80 8.22 7.58
C ASP A 533 -9.60 9.06 8.61
N LEU A 534 -9.57 10.39 8.47
CA LEU A 534 -10.20 11.30 9.43
C LEU A 534 -11.73 11.34 9.30
N ARG A 535 -12.42 11.21 10.43
CA ARG A 535 -13.88 11.26 10.51
C ARG A 535 -14.40 12.00 11.73
N VAL A 536 -15.53 12.65 11.55
CA VAL A 536 -16.42 13.10 12.63
C VAL A 536 -17.71 12.31 12.51
N TYR A 537 -18.10 11.59 13.56
CA TYR A 537 -19.22 10.64 13.48
C TYR A 537 -19.97 10.55 14.81
N THR A 538 -21.13 9.91 14.77
CA THR A 538 -21.92 9.54 15.96
C THR A 538 -22.08 8.03 16.03
N CYS A 539 -22.31 7.52 17.25
CA CYS A 539 -22.68 6.12 17.50
C CYS A 539 -24.11 6.05 18.01
N GLY A 540 -24.97 5.31 17.31
CA GLY A 540 -26.39 5.08 17.68
C GLY A 540 -26.67 3.66 18.17
N GLY A 541 -27.72 3.48 18.99
CA GLY A 541 -28.15 2.20 19.57
C GLY A 541 -28.87 1.24 18.58
N VAL A 542 -28.64 -0.06 18.82
CA VAL A 542 -28.88 -1.30 18.06
C VAL A 542 -30.28 -1.46 17.40
N ALA A 543 -30.34 -2.14 16.25
CA ALA A 543 -31.53 -2.90 15.86
C ALA A 543 -31.96 -3.83 17.03
N GLY A 544 -33.24 -3.79 17.42
CA GLY A 544 -33.72 -4.28 18.73
C GLY A 544 -33.47 -5.76 19.07
N PRO A 545 -33.74 -6.16 20.33
CA PRO A 545 -33.43 -7.49 20.84
C PRO A 545 -34.50 -8.51 20.43
N THR A 546 -34.14 -9.80 20.36
CA THR A 546 -35.12 -10.85 20.67
C THR A 546 -34.50 -11.94 21.54
N ALA A 547 -34.86 -11.84 22.81
CA ALA A 547 -35.13 -12.89 23.79
C ALA A 547 -34.27 -14.17 23.76
N THR A 548 -33.39 -14.24 24.76
CA THR A 548 -33.16 -15.45 25.54
C THR A 548 -34.49 -16.09 25.95
N THR A 549 -34.79 -17.27 25.40
CA THR A 549 -35.51 -18.31 26.13
C THR A 549 -34.62 -19.55 26.11
N GLY A 550 -34.00 -19.86 27.25
CA GLY A 550 -33.36 -21.15 27.41
C GLY A 550 -34.43 -22.25 27.52
N PRO A 551 -34.09 -23.50 27.24
CA PRO A 551 -34.77 -24.62 27.85
C PRO A 551 -33.85 -25.27 28.87
N THR A 552 -34.35 -25.30 30.09
CA THR A 552 -34.04 -26.23 31.16
C THR A 552 -33.86 -27.65 30.62
N ALA A 553 -32.81 -28.34 31.07
CA ALA A 553 -32.62 -29.75 30.83
C ALA A 553 -33.71 -30.58 31.53
N THR A 554 -34.39 -31.45 30.80
CA THR A 554 -34.97 -32.70 31.33
C THR A 554 -34.91 -33.80 30.28
N SER A 555 -34.49 -34.96 30.74
CA SER A 555 -34.26 -36.26 30.11
C SER A 555 -35.49 -36.96 29.51
N GLY A 556 -35.30 -37.74 28.43
CA GLY A 556 -36.21 -38.84 28.02
C GLY A 556 -36.18 -39.17 26.52
N PRO A 557 -36.30 -40.45 26.09
CA PRO A 557 -35.65 -40.97 24.88
C PRO A 557 -36.50 -40.91 23.58
N ALA A 558 -35.79 -41.06 22.45
CA ALA A 558 -36.29 -41.16 21.08
C ALA A 558 -37.36 -42.27 20.90
N PRO A 559 -38.27 -42.19 19.89
CA PRO A 559 -37.87 -42.61 18.53
C PRO A 559 -38.63 -41.98 17.33
N THR A 560 -38.12 -42.35 16.14
CA THR A 560 -38.75 -42.51 14.81
C THR A 560 -38.96 -41.30 13.88
N ALA A 561 -38.38 -41.46 12.70
CA ALA A 561 -38.43 -40.58 11.54
C ALA A 561 -39.72 -40.78 10.73
N THR A 562 -40.29 -39.68 10.24
CA THR A 562 -41.15 -39.65 9.05
C THR A 562 -40.90 -38.38 8.25
N SER A 563 -40.60 -38.57 6.98
CA SER A 563 -40.44 -37.58 5.92
C SER A 563 -41.74 -36.81 5.63
N GLY A 564 -41.66 -35.48 5.56
CA GLY A 564 -42.71 -34.57 5.09
C GLY A 564 -42.07 -33.25 4.62
N PRO A 565 -42.65 -32.56 3.62
CA PRO A 565 -41.92 -31.65 2.74
C PRO A 565 -41.51 -30.35 3.42
N ALA A 566 -40.40 -29.77 2.96
CA ALA A 566 -39.89 -28.48 3.42
C ALA A 566 -40.97 -27.40 3.31
N PRO A 567 -41.33 -26.71 4.41
CA PRO A 567 -42.17 -25.53 4.33
C PRO A 567 -41.31 -24.38 3.80
N THR A 568 -41.77 -23.84 2.68
CA THR A 568 -41.28 -22.63 2.03
C THR A 568 -41.20 -21.49 3.05
N ALA A 569 -40.00 -20.96 3.30
CA ALA A 569 -39.81 -19.80 4.15
C ALA A 569 -40.53 -18.59 3.54
N THR A 570 -41.66 -18.22 4.14
CA THR A 570 -42.35 -16.97 3.83
C THR A 570 -41.72 -15.90 4.71
N ALA A 571 -40.98 -14.98 4.08
CA ALA A 571 -40.38 -13.82 4.72
C ALA A 571 -41.46 -12.90 5.32
N LEU A 572 -41.18 -12.33 6.50
CA LEU A 572 -41.87 -11.14 7.01
C LEU A 572 -40.85 -9.98 7.17
N PRO A 573 -41.28 -8.73 6.95
CA PRO A 573 -40.42 -7.67 6.42
C PRO A 573 -39.92 -6.68 7.47
N GLY A 574 -38.78 -6.05 7.17
CA GLY A 574 -38.27 -4.84 7.85
C GLY A 574 -36.77 -4.94 8.08
N THR A 575 -35.88 -4.27 7.34
CA THR A 575 -35.96 -3.12 6.45
C THR A 575 -35.19 -3.45 5.17
N VAL A 576 -35.64 -2.91 4.04
CA VAL A 576 -35.01 -3.11 2.73
C VAL A 576 -33.60 -2.48 2.74
N PRO A 577 -32.51 -3.17 2.32
CA PRO A 577 -31.15 -2.59 2.25
C PRO A 577 -31.13 -1.32 1.38
N LEU A 578 -30.35 -0.31 1.78
CA LEU A 578 -30.18 0.89 0.96
C LEU A 578 -29.01 0.70 0.00
N VAL A 579 -29.15 1.10 -1.25
CA VAL A 579 -28.06 1.13 -2.24
C VAL A 579 -27.67 2.57 -2.54
N MET A 580 -26.37 2.85 -2.60
CA MET A 580 -25.84 4.19 -2.88
C MET A 580 -24.40 4.11 -3.38
N PHE A 581 -23.91 5.20 -3.98
CA PHE A 581 -22.48 5.37 -4.28
C PHE A 581 -21.68 5.65 -3.02
N SER A 582 -20.40 5.24 -2.99
CA SER A 582 -19.43 5.60 -1.95
C SER A 582 -19.06 7.09 -1.99
N THR A 583 -19.04 7.68 -3.17
CA THR A 583 -18.69 9.09 -3.43
C THR A 583 -19.79 9.75 -4.28
N SER A 584 -19.92 11.08 -4.21
CA SER A 584 -20.85 11.84 -5.07
C SER A 584 -20.24 12.27 -6.40
N GLY A 585 -18.97 11.93 -6.65
CA GLY A 585 -18.25 12.26 -7.87
C GLY A 585 -16.75 12.02 -7.75
N GLU A 586 -16.09 11.91 -8.91
CA GLU A 586 -14.68 11.61 -9.08
C GLU A 586 -14.17 12.31 -10.35
N SER A 587 -12.86 12.50 -10.49
CA SER A 587 -12.25 13.03 -11.71
C SER A 587 -11.32 11.99 -12.33
N VAL A 588 -11.32 11.89 -13.65
CA VAL A 588 -10.52 10.93 -14.41
C VAL A 588 -9.99 11.61 -15.66
N SER A 589 -8.70 11.41 -15.97
CA SER A 589 -8.12 11.87 -17.24
C SER A 589 -8.45 10.89 -18.36
N GLU A 590 -8.60 11.39 -19.59
CA GLU A 590 -8.88 10.55 -20.77
C GLU A 590 -7.86 9.42 -20.95
N SER A 591 -6.57 9.67 -20.67
CA SER A 591 -5.51 8.66 -20.69
C SER A 591 -5.61 7.52 -19.66
N MET A 592 -6.49 7.62 -18.66
CA MET A 592 -6.67 6.56 -17.65
C MET A 592 -7.49 5.36 -18.17
N GLY A 593 -8.20 5.52 -19.29
CA GLY A 593 -8.94 4.46 -19.98
C GLY A 593 -10.21 3.97 -19.29
N SER A 594 -10.37 4.12 -17.97
CA SER A 594 -11.62 3.85 -17.25
C SER A 594 -11.65 4.48 -15.85
N VAL A 595 -12.86 4.62 -15.30
CA VAL A 595 -13.12 5.00 -13.90
C VAL A 595 -14.04 3.95 -13.24
N LEU A 596 -13.82 3.70 -11.95
CA LEU A 596 -14.54 2.69 -11.17
C LEU A 596 -15.40 3.36 -10.10
N LEU A 597 -16.72 3.36 -10.26
CA LEU A 597 -17.64 3.84 -9.23
C LEU A 597 -18.05 2.69 -8.31
N THR A 598 -17.77 2.81 -7.02
CA THR A 598 -18.20 1.82 -6.03
C THR A 598 -19.63 2.07 -5.58
N VAL A 599 -20.47 1.05 -5.70
CA VAL A 599 -21.86 1.04 -5.22
C VAL A 599 -21.96 0.03 -4.08
N TYR A 600 -22.50 0.44 -2.94
CA TYR A 600 -22.60 -0.42 -1.77
C TYR A 600 -24.02 -0.48 -1.19
N LEU A 601 -24.30 -1.59 -0.49
CA LEU A 601 -25.49 -1.81 0.30
C LEU A 601 -25.22 -1.43 1.76
N SER A 602 -26.17 -0.74 2.40
CA SER A 602 -26.07 -0.38 3.82
C SER A 602 -26.07 -1.59 4.76
N ARG A 603 -26.42 -2.77 4.25
CA ARG A 603 -26.38 -4.08 4.94
C ARG A 603 -26.48 -5.22 3.91
N PRO A 604 -25.99 -6.43 4.22
CA PRO A 604 -26.16 -7.59 3.34
C PRO A 604 -27.64 -7.93 3.14
N ALA A 605 -28.01 -8.27 1.90
CA ALA A 605 -29.35 -8.79 1.59
C ALA A 605 -29.41 -10.31 1.84
N ALA A 606 -30.55 -10.80 2.32
CA ALA A 606 -30.77 -12.24 2.55
C ALA A 606 -31.20 -13.02 1.28
N GLN A 607 -31.53 -12.30 0.21
CA GLN A 607 -31.90 -12.81 -1.11
C GLN A 607 -31.16 -11.98 -2.17
N PRO A 608 -31.04 -12.45 -3.42
CA PRO A 608 -30.46 -11.64 -4.48
C PRO A 608 -31.24 -10.33 -4.66
N VAL A 609 -30.53 -9.21 -4.73
CA VAL A 609 -31.11 -7.87 -4.93
C VAL A 609 -30.39 -7.16 -6.08
N SER A 610 -31.03 -6.16 -6.69
CA SER A 610 -30.41 -5.46 -7.82
C SER A 610 -30.77 -3.98 -7.90
N VAL A 611 -29.90 -3.20 -8.54
CA VAL A 611 -30.14 -1.80 -8.88
C VAL A 611 -29.67 -1.55 -10.32
N ALA A 612 -30.43 -0.78 -11.09
CA ALA A 612 -29.98 -0.31 -12.40
C ALA A 612 -29.13 0.97 -12.24
N TYR A 613 -28.24 1.21 -13.19
CA TYR A 613 -27.54 2.49 -13.31
C TYR A 613 -27.57 2.96 -14.76
N SER A 614 -27.55 4.27 -14.97
CA SER A 614 -27.47 4.88 -16.29
C SER A 614 -26.80 6.24 -16.24
N ALA A 615 -26.21 6.64 -17.37
CA ALA A 615 -25.79 8.01 -17.61
C ALA A 615 -26.97 8.98 -17.42
N GLY A 616 -26.70 10.08 -16.72
CA GLY A 616 -27.60 11.19 -16.43
C GLY A 616 -27.13 12.46 -17.13
N SER A 617 -27.36 13.62 -16.51
CA SER A 617 -26.93 14.91 -17.05
C SER A 617 -25.40 15.05 -17.04
N GLY A 618 -24.86 15.64 -18.09
CA GLY A 618 -23.44 15.87 -18.26
C GLY A 618 -23.16 16.64 -19.54
N THR A 619 -21.91 17.06 -19.73
CA THR A 619 -21.43 17.59 -21.02
C THR A 619 -20.81 16.50 -21.90
N ALA A 620 -20.35 15.40 -21.29
CA ALA A 620 -19.78 14.27 -21.99
C ALA A 620 -20.85 13.45 -22.73
N SER A 621 -20.47 12.93 -23.89
CA SER A 621 -21.27 12.18 -24.84
C SER A 621 -20.83 10.71 -24.93
N ASP A 622 -21.82 9.82 -25.05
CA ASP A 622 -21.60 8.37 -25.17
C ASP A 622 -20.87 8.04 -26.50
N ALA A 623 -19.94 7.11 -26.42
CA ALA A 623 -19.02 6.67 -27.48
C ALA A 623 -17.95 7.67 -27.95
N SER A 624 -18.11 8.98 -27.75
CA SER A 624 -17.02 9.95 -27.95
C SER A 624 -16.13 10.04 -26.71
N ASP A 625 -16.72 10.13 -25.52
CA ASP A 625 -15.97 10.50 -24.30
C ASP A 625 -16.02 9.38 -23.25
N TYR A 626 -17.06 8.53 -23.30
CA TYR A 626 -17.17 7.35 -22.46
C TYR A 626 -17.98 6.22 -23.09
N THR A 627 -17.84 5.01 -22.55
CA THR A 627 -18.75 3.87 -22.81
C THR A 627 -19.02 3.09 -21.51
N GLY A 628 -20.05 2.24 -21.49
CA GLY A 628 -20.34 1.38 -20.32
C GLY A 628 -21.09 2.06 -19.16
N ALA A 629 -21.61 3.26 -19.37
CA ALA A 629 -22.30 4.06 -18.36
C ALA A 629 -23.74 3.64 -18.05
N SER A 630 -24.19 2.46 -18.48
CA SER A 630 -25.50 1.91 -18.09
C SER A 630 -25.45 0.40 -17.89
N GLY A 631 -26.28 -0.11 -16.98
CA GLY A 631 -26.32 -1.54 -16.67
C GLY A 631 -27.18 -1.87 -15.44
N THR A 632 -27.03 -3.09 -14.93
CA THR A 632 -27.69 -3.55 -13.71
C THR A 632 -26.69 -4.26 -12.81
N LEU A 633 -26.57 -3.80 -11.57
CA LEU A 633 -25.80 -4.45 -10.54
C LEU A 633 -26.70 -5.44 -9.81
N ALA A 634 -26.32 -6.73 -9.81
CA ALA A 634 -26.97 -7.76 -9.03
C ALA A 634 -26.06 -8.18 -7.87
N PHE A 635 -26.56 -8.09 -6.65
CA PHE A 635 -25.88 -8.50 -5.41
C PHE A 635 -26.37 -9.87 -5.01
N ALA A 636 -25.46 -10.81 -4.80
CA ALA A 636 -25.77 -12.10 -4.20
C ALA A 636 -26.15 -11.94 -2.71
N PRO A 637 -26.85 -12.92 -2.09
CA PRO A 637 -27.07 -12.90 -0.65
C PRO A 637 -25.74 -12.76 0.11
N GLY A 638 -25.67 -11.80 1.03
CA GLY A 638 -24.43 -11.49 1.77
C GLY A 638 -23.47 -10.51 1.08
N GLU A 639 -23.62 -10.24 -0.21
CA GLU A 639 -22.77 -9.29 -0.95
C GLU A 639 -23.22 -7.84 -0.70
N THR A 640 -22.28 -6.96 -0.35
CA THR A 640 -22.58 -5.57 0.03
C THR A 640 -21.94 -4.52 -0.85
N SER A 641 -21.14 -4.88 -1.86
CA SER A 641 -20.54 -3.91 -2.77
C SER A 641 -20.39 -4.49 -4.18
N LYS A 642 -20.50 -3.60 -5.17
CA LYS A 642 -20.22 -3.85 -6.59
C LYS A 642 -19.55 -2.61 -7.18
N MET A 643 -18.82 -2.80 -8.26
CA MET A 643 -18.23 -1.68 -9.02
C MET A 643 -18.96 -1.50 -10.34
N ILE A 644 -19.11 -0.25 -10.75
CA ILE A 644 -19.48 0.15 -12.11
C ILE A 644 -18.18 0.60 -12.79
N THR A 645 -17.83 -0.03 -13.90
CA THR A 645 -16.73 0.41 -14.75
C THR A 645 -17.29 1.27 -15.88
N VAL A 646 -16.89 2.54 -15.91
CA VAL A 646 -17.14 3.42 -17.06
C VAL A 646 -15.82 3.53 -17.81
N ALA A 647 -15.77 3.06 -19.05
CA ALA A 647 -14.58 3.22 -19.88
C ALA A 647 -14.54 4.66 -20.39
N ILE A 648 -13.38 5.29 -20.30
CA ILE A 648 -13.16 6.65 -20.81
C ILE A 648 -12.49 6.50 -22.17
N VAL A 649 -13.03 7.21 -23.17
CA VAL A 649 -12.48 7.21 -24.51
C VAL A 649 -11.42 8.29 -24.55
N ASN A 650 -10.21 7.92 -24.94
CA ASN A 650 -9.13 8.88 -25.19
C ASN A 650 -9.05 9.14 -26.68
N ASP A 651 -9.07 10.41 -27.09
CA ASP A 651 -8.84 10.78 -28.48
C ASP A 651 -7.63 11.73 -28.68
N ARG A 652 -7.73 12.71 -29.59
CA ARG A 652 -6.67 13.69 -29.87
C ARG A 652 -7.24 15.10 -30.02
N ALA A 653 -8.51 15.27 -29.71
CA ALA A 653 -9.24 16.51 -29.85
C ALA A 653 -9.09 17.29 -28.55
N ASN A 654 -8.48 18.47 -28.62
CA ASN A 654 -8.46 19.35 -27.46
C ASN A 654 -9.88 19.87 -27.18
N GLU A 655 -10.46 19.43 -26.08
CA GLU A 655 -11.82 19.74 -25.63
C GLU A 655 -11.80 20.38 -24.23
N PRO A 656 -12.86 21.05 -23.76
CA PRO A 656 -12.93 21.45 -22.36
C PRO A 656 -13.20 20.21 -21.48
N ASN A 657 -12.77 20.22 -20.21
CA ASN A 657 -13.16 19.17 -19.26
C ASN A 657 -14.67 18.97 -19.23
N GLU A 658 -15.08 17.70 -19.32
CA GLU A 658 -16.46 17.32 -19.45
C GLU A 658 -16.99 16.60 -18.21
N THR A 659 -18.31 16.46 -18.10
CA THR A 659 -18.94 15.83 -16.95
C THR A 659 -19.90 14.74 -17.38
N LEU A 660 -19.97 13.67 -16.59
CA LEU A 660 -20.90 12.55 -16.74
C LEU A 660 -21.47 12.18 -15.37
N ALA A 661 -22.76 12.40 -15.14
CA ALA A 661 -23.43 11.84 -13.96
C ALA A 661 -23.84 10.39 -14.21
N ILE A 662 -23.57 9.48 -13.27
CA ILE A 662 -24.16 8.12 -13.24
C ILE A 662 -25.20 8.08 -12.14
N THR A 663 -26.44 7.68 -12.46
CA THR A 663 -27.56 7.66 -11.52
C THR A 663 -28.07 6.24 -11.27
N LEU A 664 -28.31 5.88 -10.01
CA LEU A 664 -28.95 4.63 -9.60
C LEU A 664 -30.48 4.72 -9.71
N SER A 665 -31.09 3.70 -10.29
CA SER A 665 -32.53 3.61 -10.51
C SER A 665 -33.05 2.17 -10.44
N ALA A 666 -34.38 2.00 -10.55
CA ALA A 666 -35.05 0.70 -10.56
C ALA A 666 -34.55 -0.31 -9.49
N PRO A 667 -34.52 0.06 -8.20
CA PRO A 667 -34.14 -0.85 -7.13
C PRO A 667 -35.10 -2.05 -7.03
N ASN A 668 -34.58 -3.27 -6.90
CA ASN A 668 -35.35 -4.50 -6.69
C ASN A 668 -34.84 -5.24 -5.44
N GLY A 669 -35.72 -5.44 -4.46
CA GLY A 669 -35.37 -6.03 -3.16
C GLY A 669 -34.46 -5.15 -2.29
N LEU A 670 -34.18 -3.92 -2.74
CA LEU A 670 -33.40 -2.87 -2.08
C LEU A 670 -34.13 -1.52 -2.22
N ALA A 671 -33.65 -0.45 -1.59
CA ALA A 671 -34.17 0.92 -1.69
C ALA A 671 -33.03 1.90 -1.98
N LEU A 672 -33.29 3.04 -2.61
CA LEU A 672 -32.25 4.03 -2.89
C LEU A 672 -31.82 4.75 -1.59
N GLY A 673 -30.52 4.90 -1.40
CA GLY A 673 -29.91 5.64 -0.29
C GLY A 673 -29.74 7.15 -0.59
N PRO A 674 -29.01 7.90 0.25
CA PRO A 674 -28.82 9.34 0.10
C PRO A 674 -28.01 9.74 -1.15
N THR A 675 -27.02 8.94 -1.56
CA THR A 675 -26.16 9.24 -2.72
C THR A 675 -26.55 8.36 -3.91
N THR A 676 -27.52 8.83 -4.69
CA THR A 676 -28.03 8.08 -5.87
C THR A 676 -27.41 8.53 -7.18
N SER A 677 -26.55 9.55 -7.16
CA SER A 677 -25.86 10.08 -8.34
C SER A 677 -24.40 10.33 -8.01
N ALA A 678 -23.49 9.93 -8.91
CA ALA A 678 -22.08 10.25 -8.85
C ALA A 678 -21.65 10.95 -10.15
N THR A 679 -21.03 12.12 -10.05
CA THR A 679 -20.56 12.89 -11.21
C THR A 679 -19.10 12.62 -11.48
N ILE A 680 -18.80 12.02 -12.63
CA ILE A 680 -17.45 11.88 -13.18
C ILE A 680 -17.10 13.18 -13.89
N VAL A 681 -15.92 13.76 -13.62
CA VAL A 681 -15.32 14.82 -14.42
C VAL A 681 -14.23 14.19 -15.29
N ILE A 682 -14.42 14.23 -16.60
CA ILE A 682 -13.45 13.77 -17.59
C ILE A 682 -12.52 14.95 -17.88
N LEU A 683 -11.22 14.78 -17.61
CA LEU A 683 -10.20 15.80 -17.80
C LEU A 683 -9.56 15.62 -19.19
N ASP A 684 -9.68 16.65 -20.03
CA ASP A 684 -9.00 16.75 -21.33
C ASP A 684 -7.49 16.75 -21.11
N ASP A 685 -6.78 15.86 -21.81
CA ASP A 685 -5.32 15.75 -21.74
C ASP A 685 -4.58 16.09 -23.04
N ASP A 686 -5.34 16.57 -24.04
CA ASP A 686 -4.80 17.03 -25.31
C ASP A 686 -4.32 18.49 -25.29
N LEU A 687 -3.38 18.80 -26.19
CA LEU A 687 -2.80 20.14 -26.29
C LEU A 687 -3.43 20.92 -27.45
N THR A 688 -3.88 22.15 -27.18
CA THR A 688 -4.32 23.08 -28.23
C THR A 688 -3.28 23.16 -29.35
N GLY A 689 -3.71 22.94 -30.59
CA GLY A 689 -2.85 22.90 -31.76
C GLY A 689 -1.96 24.15 -31.90
N ALA A 690 -0.71 24.04 -31.47
CA ALA A 690 0.40 24.84 -31.96
C ALA A 690 1.23 23.98 -32.92
N SER A 691 1.32 24.47 -34.16
CA SER A 691 2.01 23.92 -35.31
C SER A 691 3.28 23.11 -34.99
N ALA A 692 3.45 22.00 -35.71
CA ALA A 692 4.73 21.31 -35.89
C ALA A 692 5.85 22.31 -36.22
N ALA A 693 6.62 22.70 -35.22
CA ALA A 693 7.92 23.31 -35.41
C ALA A 693 8.87 22.20 -35.84
N SER A 694 9.03 22.06 -37.16
CA SER A 694 10.10 21.27 -37.75
C SER A 694 11.45 21.77 -37.20
N TYR A 695 12.05 21.02 -36.27
CA TYR A 695 13.45 21.19 -35.93
C TYR A 695 14.28 20.74 -37.12
N ARG A 696 14.75 21.70 -37.92
CA ARG A 696 15.86 21.47 -38.85
C ARG A 696 17.13 21.30 -38.02
N VAL A 697 17.58 20.06 -37.87
CA VAL A 697 18.93 19.76 -37.41
C VAL A 697 19.90 20.25 -38.48
N TYR A 698 20.59 21.35 -38.21
CA TYR A 698 21.81 21.71 -38.93
C TYR A 698 22.94 20.84 -38.37
N LEU A 699 23.27 19.75 -39.06
CA LEU A 699 24.52 19.02 -38.84
C LEU A 699 25.69 19.88 -39.34
N PRO A 700 26.67 20.26 -38.49
CA PRO A 700 27.97 20.69 -38.98
C PRO A 700 28.73 19.45 -39.42
N VAL A 701 28.96 19.32 -40.72
CA VAL A 701 29.96 18.41 -41.28
C VAL A 701 31.33 18.88 -40.81
N ILE A 702 31.97 18.11 -39.91
CA ILE A 702 33.42 18.17 -39.73
C ILE A 702 33.97 16.82 -40.17
N ARG A 703 34.73 16.85 -41.26
CA ARG A 703 35.53 15.71 -41.75
C ARG A 703 36.69 15.46 -40.78
N LYS A 704 36.89 14.18 -40.50
CA LYS A 704 38.02 13.53 -39.83
C LYS A 704 39.41 14.02 -40.29
N PRO A 705 40.46 13.84 -39.47
CA PRO A 705 41.00 12.50 -39.16
C PRO A 705 40.40 11.80 -37.94
#